data_AF-V8PB04-F1
#
_entry.id   AF-V8PB04-F1
#
_cell.length_a   1.000
_cell.length_b   1.000
_cell.length_c   1.000
_cell.angle_alpha   90.00
_cell.angle_beta   90.00
_cell.angle_gamma   90.00
#
_symmetry.space_group_name_H-M   'P 1'
#
loop_
_entity.id
_entity.type
_entity.pdbx_description
1 polymer ?
#
loop_
_entity_poly.entity_id
_entity_poly.type
_entity_poly.pdbx_seq_one_letter_code
_entity_poly.pdbx_strand_id
1 'polypeptide(L)'
;MMYAIYLSTYHEHKFWFSGRPELEREITFQGDSAIYYSFYKELLKASSFKKGIHQLTHDNRTLSLKTMNTVRQMTLYPELIASILYQASGSEEVIEPVYFYIGIVFGLQGIYVTALFVTSWLMSGTWLAGMLTVAWFIINRADTTRIDYSIPARENWALPYFACQVAALTGYLKNNINSSAEVHEIYKIYLFSLFLGYVLQFENTALLVSPLLSLAATALLAKYLQMNMKKGTLLSRMLKVIYFYLVFTATVTLNLTMKTFISHKENEHLIKVLEVKLGLNTNKNFTVNWLLCQESLQTPSQDFFLRLTHSSLLPFYILVLIICLASVGQASFRKMSNKQVNEPTTHEGRIGERPEVAYHILHTVSLGLLSMMMEGMKYVWTPYVCMIAAFGVCSPELWTTLFKWIRLKTVHPVLLALILSMAVPAIIGFSLWKEFFPRIMAELSELQEFYDPDTVGLMTWIKRQAPIAAVFAGSPQLMGVIRLCTGWMVTNLPLYNDDDLQKRNENIFQIYSKRSAEDIYKILTSYKATYLVIEDSICNEVGPVRGCRVKDLLDIANGHVYYDENDSSGYSKYGRFCQEIKMNYSPYVNYFTRVYWNRSYLIADPIAEQRHITDYMKTVQCILHDYYRLTDTTRERYSQNYRGYNCLPRIERHLSSFSILTPVLFQFHSNYLFSYDLENNKIVESCKHDKKYSLSPYGEIQSKLCNNHVQTAHKLNLTGDH
;
A
#
# COMPACT_ATOMS: atom_id res chain seq x y z
N MET A 1 -7.17 17.10 23.74
CA MET A 1 -8.34 17.81 23.17
C MET A 1 -7.94 18.92 22.20
N MET A 2 -7.18 19.94 22.62
CA MET A 2 -6.79 21.07 21.74
C MET A 2 -6.14 20.67 20.42
N TYR A 3 -5.26 19.66 20.41
CA TYR A 3 -4.64 19.18 19.16
C TYR A 3 -5.63 18.53 18.18
N ALA A 4 -6.67 17.85 18.70
CA ALA A 4 -7.72 17.29 17.84
C ALA A 4 -8.55 18.40 17.18
N ILE A 5 -8.83 19.48 17.92
CA ILE A 5 -9.49 20.68 17.38
C ILE A 5 -8.62 21.32 16.31
N TYR A 6 -7.32 21.49 16.58
CA TYR A 6 -6.36 21.98 15.59
C TYR A 6 -6.38 21.16 14.30
N LEU A 7 -6.33 19.82 14.39
CA LEU A 7 -6.41 18.93 13.23
C LEU A 7 -7.74 19.07 12.49
N SER A 8 -8.85 19.18 13.22
CA SER A 8 -10.17 19.37 12.62
C SER A 8 -10.25 20.70 11.85
N THR A 9 -9.77 21.79 12.43
CA THR A 9 -9.74 23.12 11.77
C THR A 9 -8.79 23.11 10.58
N TYR A 10 -7.62 22.50 10.74
CA TYR A 10 -6.64 22.36 9.66
C TYR A 10 -7.22 21.58 8.47
N HIS A 11 -7.85 20.44 8.73
CA HIS A 11 -8.49 19.62 7.72
C HIS A 11 -9.63 20.35 7.02
N GLU A 12 -10.48 21.06 7.79
CA GLU A 12 -11.58 21.84 7.25
C GLU A 12 -11.08 22.91 6.27
N HIS A 13 -10.04 23.67 6.64
CA HIS A 13 -9.53 24.75 5.80
C HIS A 13 -8.69 24.27 4.61
N LYS A 14 -7.95 23.17 4.77
CA LYS A 14 -7.15 22.57 3.70
C LYS A 14 -8.02 21.99 2.57
N PHE A 15 -9.18 21.45 2.90
CA PHE A 15 -10.04 20.77 1.93
C PHE A 15 -11.35 21.50 1.65
N TRP A 16 -11.68 22.59 2.36
CA TRP A 16 -13.04 23.14 2.39
C TRP A 16 -14.06 22.01 2.62
N PHE A 17 -13.85 21.21 3.67
CA PHE A 17 -14.48 19.90 3.72
C PHE A 17 -16.00 19.99 3.96
N SER A 18 -16.47 20.91 4.81
CA SER A 18 -17.89 21.09 5.13
C SER A 18 -18.76 21.57 3.98
N GLY A 19 -18.27 22.53 3.20
CA GLY A 19 -19.05 23.12 2.09
C GLY A 19 -19.12 22.27 0.82
N ARG A 20 -18.44 21.12 0.77
CA ARG A 20 -18.37 20.28 -0.43
C ARG A 20 -19.47 19.22 -0.50
N PRO A 21 -19.92 18.85 -1.71
CA PRO A 21 -20.76 17.68 -1.91
C PRO A 21 -20.09 16.39 -1.45
N GLU A 22 -20.89 15.38 -1.09
CA GLU A 22 -20.41 14.07 -0.62
C GLU A 22 -19.38 13.45 -1.57
N LEU A 23 -19.62 13.46 -2.89
CA LEU A 23 -18.71 12.88 -3.87
C LEU A 23 -17.31 13.54 -3.84
N GLU A 24 -17.25 14.86 -3.70
CA GLU A 24 -15.97 15.57 -3.64
C GLU A 24 -15.25 15.30 -2.32
N ARG A 25 -15.99 15.19 -1.22
CA ARG A 25 -15.43 14.76 0.08
C ARG A 25 -14.84 13.36 -0.01
N GLU A 26 -15.46 12.44 -0.75
CA GLU A 26 -14.97 11.07 -0.89
C GLU A 26 -13.69 10.97 -1.71
N ILE A 27 -13.53 11.84 -2.71
CA ILE A 27 -12.33 11.88 -3.57
C ILE A 27 -11.08 12.28 -2.77
N THR A 28 -11.22 12.96 -1.63
CA THR A 28 -10.05 13.28 -0.77
C THR A 28 -9.47 12.03 -0.11
N PHE A 29 -10.23 10.94 0.01
CA PHE A 29 -9.71 9.65 0.44
C PHE A 29 -9.05 8.95 -0.76
N GLN A 30 -7.72 8.86 -0.75
CA GLN A 30 -6.95 8.21 -1.81
C GLN A 30 -6.38 6.86 -1.37
N GLY A 31 -6.12 5.97 -2.33
CA GLY A 31 -5.47 4.67 -2.09
C GLY A 31 -6.22 3.81 -1.06
N ASP A 32 -5.49 3.30 -0.07
CA ASP A 32 -6.02 2.43 0.99
C ASP A 32 -7.12 3.12 1.81
N SER A 33 -7.00 4.43 2.01
CA SER A 33 -7.95 5.21 2.79
C SER A 33 -9.35 5.18 2.19
N ALA A 34 -9.45 5.17 0.86
CA ALA A 34 -10.72 5.06 0.16
C ALA A 34 -11.41 3.73 0.44
N ILE A 35 -10.63 2.64 0.44
CA ILE A 35 -11.13 1.28 0.67
C ILE A 35 -11.59 1.10 2.12
N TYR A 36 -10.84 1.60 3.09
CA TYR A 36 -11.24 1.53 4.49
C TYR A 36 -12.57 2.27 4.72
N TYR A 37 -12.68 3.50 4.22
CA TYR A 37 -13.91 4.26 4.36
C TYR A 37 -15.08 3.64 3.59
N SER A 38 -14.82 3.02 2.42
CA SER A 38 -15.84 2.28 1.66
C SER A 38 -16.48 1.17 2.50
N PHE A 39 -15.69 0.34 3.17
CA PHE A 39 -16.21 -0.74 4.02
C PHE A 39 -16.92 -0.24 5.27
N TYR A 40 -16.44 0.86 5.86
CA TYR A 40 -17.18 1.54 6.95
C TYR A 40 -18.58 1.97 6.49
N LYS A 41 -18.72 2.57 5.31
CA LYS A 41 -20.04 2.92 4.74
C LYS A 41 -20.91 1.68 4.52
N GLU A 42 -20.34 0.57 4.08
CA GLU A 42 -21.10 -0.68 3.86
C GLU A 42 -21.62 -1.28 5.15
N LEU A 43 -20.85 -1.22 6.23
CA LEU A 43 -21.29 -1.65 7.56
C LEU A 43 -22.49 -0.85 8.04
N LEU A 44 -22.46 0.48 7.85
CA LEU A 44 -23.56 1.37 8.25
C LEU A 44 -24.82 1.17 7.40
N LYS A 45 -24.67 0.81 6.12
CA LYS A 45 -25.81 0.51 5.23
C LYS A 45 -26.42 -0.88 5.46
N ALA A 46 -25.73 -1.77 6.18
CA ALA A 46 -26.22 -3.12 6.42
C ALA A 46 -27.42 -3.11 7.37
N SER A 47 -28.42 -3.96 7.09
CA SER A 47 -29.63 -4.04 7.92
C SER A 47 -29.39 -4.53 9.35
N SER A 48 -28.23 -5.12 9.63
CA SER A 48 -27.76 -5.44 10.98
C SER A 48 -26.25 -5.59 11.01
N PHE A 49 -25.62 -5.28 12.15
CA PHE A 49 -24.17 -5.39 12.31
C PHE A 49 -23.63 -6.80 12.02
N LYS A 50 -24.31 -7.84 12.50
CA LYS A 50 -23.95 -9.24 12.22
C LYS A 50 -23.99 -9.57 10.73
N LYS A 51 -24.98 -9.03 10.00
CA LYS A 51 -25.09 -9.21 8.55
C LYS A 51 -24.00 -8.43 7.81
N GLY A 52 -23.67 -7.22 8.26
CA GLY A 52 -22.55 -6.43 7.74
C GLY A 52 -21.21 -7.17 7.85
N ILE A 53 -20.89 -7.70 9.04
CA ILE A 53 -19.69 -8.54 9.23
C ILE A 53 -19.72 -9.76 8.31
N HIS A 54 -20.86 -10.46 8.22
CA HIS A 54 -20.98 -11.63 7.34
C HIS A 54 -20.72 -11.27 5.87
N GLN A 55 -21.24 -10.12 5.40
CA GLN A 55 -21.02 -9.63 4.04
C GLN A 55 -19.55 -9.27 3.79
N LEU A 56 -18.86 -8.66 4.75
CA LEU A 56 -17.44 -8.34 4.61
C LEU A 56 -16.52 -9.57 4.71
N THR A 57 -16.87 -10.55 5.53
CA THR A 57 -16.09 -11.79 5.66
C THR A 57 -16.22 -12.71 4.44
N HIS A 58 -17.29 -12.55 3.65
CA HIS A 58 -17.56 -13.28 2.42
C HIS A 58 -17.80 -12.31 1.26
N ASP A 59 -16.95 -11.29 1.15
CA ASP A 59 -17.12 -10.23 0.16
C ASP A 59 -16.77 -10.74 -1.23
N ASN A 60 -17.77 -10.80 -2.10
CA ASN A 60 -17.66 -11.14 -3.51
C ASN A 60 -18.05 -9.96 -4.43
N ARG A 61 -18.25 -8.76 -3.87
CA ARG A 61 -18.72 -7.57 -4.59
C ARG A 61 -17.59 -6.60 -4.88
N THR A 62 -16.56 -6.56 -4.05
CA THR A 62 -15.45 -5.62 -4.26
C THR A 62 -14.53 -6.06 -5.39
N LEU A 63 -14.07 -7.31 -5.37
CA LEU A 63 -13.07 -7.81 -6.31
C LEU A 63 -13.64 -8.83 -7.29
N SER A 64 -13.44 -8.58 -8.58
CA SER A 64 -13.88 -9.49 -9.63
C SER A 64 -13.26 -10.88 -9.48
N LEU A 65 -14.08 -11.92 -9.64
CA LEU A 65 -13.69 -13.35 -9.58
C LEU A 65 -13.08 -13.83 -8.26
N LYS A 66 -13.12 -13.05 -7.18
CA LYS A 66 -12.54 -13.43 -5.89
C LYS A 66 -13.53 -13.17 -4.77
N THR A 67 -13.65 -14.11 -3.84
CA THR A 67 -14.33 -13.90 -2.55
C THR A 67 -13.28 -13.73 -1.48
N MET A 68 -13.35 -12.64 -0.72
CA MET A 68 -12.33 -12.28 0.26
C MET A 68 -12.93 -12.07 1.64
N ASN A 69 -12.17 -12.47 2.65
CA ASN A 69 -12.42 -12.06 4.02
C ASN A 69 -11.75 -10.70 4.23
N THR A 70 -12.47 -9.63 3.86
CA THR A 70 -11.91 -8.28 3.90
C THR A 70 -11.60 -7.84 5.32
N VAL A 71 -12.42 -8.27 6.30
CA VAL A 71 -12.19 -7.98 7.72
C VAL A 71 -10.78 -8.42 8.16
N ARG A 72 -10.40 -9.66 7.87
CA ARG A 72 -9.10 -10.20 8.26
C ARG A 72 -7.97 -9.71 7.36
N GLN A 73 -8.17 -9.72 6.03
CA GLN A 73 -7.10 -9.41 5.08
C GLN A 73 -6.73 -7.93 5.04
N MET A 74 -7.69 -7.04 5.26
CA MET A 74 -7.49 -5.58 5.29
C MET A 74 -7.42 -5.02 6.72
N THR A 75 -7.49 -5.88 7.75
CA THR A 75 -7.51 -5.49 9.17
C THR A 75 -8.57 -4.41 9.48
N LEU A 76 -9.84 -4.65 9.09
CA LEU A 76 -10.94 -3.66 9.20
C LEU A 76 -11.46 -3.43 10.63
N TYR A 77 -10.66 -3.75 11.64
CA TYR A 77 -11.06 -3.66 13.04
C TYR A 77 -11.37 -2.22 13.48
N PRO A 78 -10.59 -1.19 13.09
CA PRO A 78 -10.94 0.19 13.40
C PRO A 78 -12.30 0.59 12.84
N GLU A 79 -12.64 0.17 11.63
CA GLU A 79 -13.92 0.49 10.99
C GLU A 79 -15.09 -0.24 11.65
N LEU A 80 -14.90 -1.49 12.07
CA LEU A 80 -15.89 -2.23 12.86
C LEU A 80 -16.19 -1.51 14.19
N ILE A 81 -15.15 -1.14 14.93
CA ILE A 81 -15.29 -0.41 16.19
C ILE A 81 -15.96 0.96 15.95
N ALA A 82 -15.51 1.71 14.94
CA ALA A 82 -16.10 2.99 14.58
C ALA A 82 -17.59 2.84 14.24
N SER A 83 -17.98 1.80 13.51
CA SER A 83 -19.39 1.58 13.14
C SER A 83 -20.27 1.25 14.36
N ILE A 84 -19.76 0.45 15.30
CA ILE A 84 -20.46 0.18 16.57
C ILE A 84 -20.58 1.47 17.37
N LEU A 85 -19.51 2.24 17.50
CA LEU A 85 -19.52 3.50 18.25
C LEU A 85 -20.50 4.50 17.66
N TYR A 86 -20.56 4.62 16.33
CA TYR A 86 -21.48 5.52 15.62
C TYR A 86 -22.95 5.18 15.88
N GLN A 87 -23.27 3.89 15.82
CA GLN A 87 -24.62 3.37 16.11
C GLN A 87 -24.97 3.51 17.59
N ALA A 88 -24.05 3.14 18.49
CA ALA A 88 -24.27 3.15 19.93
C ALA A 88 -24.39 4.56 20.52
N SER A 89 -23.72 5.56 19.93
CA SER A 89 -23.82 6.95 20.35
C SER A 89 -25.08 7.66 19.87
N GLY A 90 -25.92 7.02 19.05
CA GLY A 90 -27.07 7.67 18.41
C GLY A 90 -26.67 8.81 17.46
N SER A 91 -25.43 8.79 16.95
CA SER A 91 -24.91 9.90 16.14
C SER A 91 -25.50 9.98 14.73
N GLU A 92 -26.26 8.96 14.31
CA GLU A 92 -26.95 8.89 13.02
C GLU A 92 -27.86 10.09 12.76
N GLU A 93 -28.45 10.68 13.80
CA GLU A 93 -29.38 11.81 13.69
C GLU A 93 -28.69 13.19 13.66
N VAL A 94 -27.41 13.27 14.05
CA VAL A 94 -26.72 14.54 14.33
C VAL A 94 -25.49 14.76 13.46
N ILE A 95 -24.75 13.70 13.12
CA ILE A 95 -23.43 13.80 12.49
C ILE A 95 -23.36 12.86 11.30
N GLU A 96 -22.96 13.36 10.12
CA GLU A 96 -22.75 12.48 8.97
C GLU A 96 -21.62 11.46 9.25
N PRO A 97 -21.70 10.23 8.72
CA PRO A 97 -20.72 9.17 8.99
C PRO A 97 -19.26 9.58 8.76
N VAL A 98 -18.99 10.42 7.76
CA VAL A 98 -17.64 10.85 7.40
C VAL A 98 -17.00 11.68 8.52
N TYR A 99 -17.74 12.63 9.11
CA TYR A 99 -17.25 13.50 10.19
C TYR A 99 -16.99 12.71 11.46
N PHE A 100 -17.88 11.77 11.77
CA PHE A 100 -17.68 10.88 12.92
C PHE A 100 -16.42 10.03 12.74
N TYR A 101 -16.24 9.46 11.55
CA TYR A 101 -15.11 8.60 11.23
C TYR A 101 -13.77 9.33 11.34
N ILE A 102 -13.61 10.49 10.68
CA ILE A 102 -12.37 11.30 10.79
C ILE A 102 -12.19 11.87 12.21
N GLY A 103 -13.29 12.20 12.89
CA GLY A 103 -13.29 12.76 14.23
C GLY A 103 -12.73 11.80 15.28
N ILE A 104 -13.03 10.50 15.18
CA ILE A 104 -12.41 9.47 16.05
C ILE A 104 -10.89 9.48 15.87
N VAL A 105 -10.41 9.51 14.62
CA VAL A 105 -8.98 9.49 14.34
C VAL A 105 -8.30 10.76 14.87
N PHE A 106 -8.89 11.95 14.69
CA PHE A 106 -8.35 13.19 15.26
C PHE A 106 -8.34 13.17 16.79
N GLY A 107 -9.39 12.61 17.42
CA GLY A 107 -9.44 12.40 18.87
C GLY A 107 -8.28 11.52 19.36
N LEU A 108 -8.03 10.40 18.67
CA LEU A 108 -6.92 9.49 18.93
C LEU A 108 -5.55 10.18 18.76
N GLN A 109 -5.37 11.01 17.73
CA GLN A 109 -4.16 11.82 17.58
C GLN A 109 -3.99 12.85 18.72
N GLY A 110 -5.10 13.37 19.26
CA GLY A 110 -5.09 14.16 20.49
C GLY A 110 -4.55 13.39 21.70
N ILE A 111 -4.93 12.12 21.85
CA ILE A 111 -4.40 11.22 22.89
C ILE A 111 -2.90 10.96 22.67
N TYR A 112 -2.49 10.74 21.41
CA TYR A 112 -1.09 10.52 21.05
C TYR A 112 -0.19 11.67 21.52
N VAL A 113 -0.52 12.90 21.15
CA VAL A 113 0.26 14.10 21.54
C VAL A 113 0.24 14.32 23.05
N THR A 114 -0.87 13.99 23.72
CA THR A 114 -0.97 14.07 25.19
C THR A 114 -0.04 13.06 25.87
N ALA A 115 0.06 11.84 25.34
CA ALA A 115 0.98 10.83 25.87
C ALA A 115 2.46 11.26 25.71
N LEU A 116 2.82 11.87 24.58
CA LEU A 116 4.17 12.44 24.37
C LEU A 116 4.46 13.60 25.35
N PHE A 117 3.49 14.49 25.54
CA PHE A 117 3.56 15.58 26.51
C PHE A 117 3.82 15.04 27.93
N VAL A 118 3.01 14.07 28.37
CA VAL A 118 3.13 13.46 29.69
C VAL A 118 4.47 12.74 29.84
N THR A 119 4.93 12.01 28.83
CA THR A 119 6.21 11.31 28.88
C THR A 119 7.38 12.28 29.06
N SER A 120 7.43 13.35 28.26
CA SER A 120 8.48 14.37 28.36
C SER A 120 8.46 15.10 29.71
N TRP A 121 7.26 15.42 30.23
CA TRP A 121 7.10 15.99 31.56
C TRP A 121 7.59 15.01 32.64
N LEU A 122 7.17 13.75 32.59
CA LEU A 122 7.57 12.74 33.58
C LEU A 122 9.09 12.58 33.65
N MET A 123 9.79 12.59 32.51
CA MET A 123 11.25 12.46 32.44
C MET A 123 12.00 13.71 32.92
N SER A 124 11.52 14.90 32.57
CA SER A 124 12.21 16.16 32.88
C SER A 124 11.85 16.75 34.25
N GLY A 125 10.69 16.39 34.79
CA GLY A 125 10.13 16.99 36.01
C GLY A 125 9.42 18.33 35.79
N THR A 126 9.33 18.83 34.55
CA THR A 126 8.70 20.13 34.22
C THR A 126 7.69 20.02 33.08
N TRP A 127 6.55 20.70 33.23
CA TRP A 127 5.51 20.77 32.18
C TRP A 127 6.01 21.53 30.94
N LEU A 128 7.04 22.36 31.08
CA LEU A 128 7.66 23.11 29.99
C LEU A 128 8.22 22.19 28.91
N ALA A 129 8.78 21.04 29.31
CA ALA A 129 9.25 20.01 28.38
C ALA A 129 8.10 19.42 27.56
N GLY A 130 6.96 19.19 28.22
CA GLY A 130 5.74 18.77 27.54
C GLY A 130 5.30 19.81 26.50
N MET A 131 5.23 21.10 26.86
CA MET A 131 4.83 22.14 25.93
C MET A 131 5.79 22.29 24.74
N LEU A 132 7.10 22.24 24.99
CA LEU A 132 8.10 22.29 23.93
C LEU A 132 8.01 21.05 23.01
N THR A 133 7.72 19.87 23.56
CA THR A 133 7.45 18.64 22.77
C THR A 133 6.29 18.86 21.80
N VAL A 134 5.17 19.40 22.29
CA VAL A 134 3.98 19.67 21.47
C VAL A 134 4.25 20.74 20.41
N ALA A 135 4.97 21.80 20.77
CA ALA A 135 5.34 22.86 19.83
C ALA A 135 6.18 22.32 18.67
N TRP A 136 7.24 21.55 18.96
CA TRP A 136 8.04 20.90 17.92
C TRP A 136 7.26 19.86 17.12
N PHE A 137 6.33 19.14 17.76
CA PHE A 137 5.47 18.17 17.08
C PHE A 137 4.58 18.85 16.03
N ILE A 138 3.94 19.98 16.37
CA ILE A 138 3.07 20.74 15.47
C ILE A 138 3.89 21.40 14.34
N ILE A 139 5.03 22.00 14.67
CA ILE A 139 5.89 22.68 13.69
C ILE A 139 6.43 21.71 12.64
N ASN A 140 6.81 20.50 13.07
CA ASN A 140 7.31 19.46 12.17
C ASN A 140 6.22 18.45 11.80
N ARG A 141 4.94 18.85 11.73
CA ARG A 141 3.80 17.93 11.51
C ARG A 141 3.96 17.02 10.29
N ALA A 142 4.56 17.53 9.21
CA ALA A 142 4.80 16.80 7.98
C ALA A 142 5.71 15.57 8.15
N ASP A 143 6.52 15.55 9.21
CA ASP A 143 7.46 14.47 9.52
C ASP A 143 7.12 13.73 10.82
N THR A 144 6.14 14.21 11.61
CA THR A 144 5.70 13.59 12.88
C THR A 144 4.40 12.80 12.74
N THR A 145 3.61 13.04 11.70
CA THR A 145 2.34 12.33 11.46
C THR A 145 2.04 12.20 9.97
N ARG A 146 1.21 11.22 9.62
CA ARG A 146 0.70 10.98 8.25
C ARG A 146 -0.76 11.40 8.06
N ILE A 147 -1.35 12.01 9.10
CA ILE A 147 -2.75 12.39 9.13
C ILE A 147 -3.15 13.32 7.98
N ASP A 148 -2.20 14.11 7.47
CA ASP A 148 -2.41 15.11 6.40
C ASP A 148 -2.77 14.52 5.03
N TYR A 149 -2.43 13.24 4.79
CA TYR A 149 -2.58 12.57 3.48
C TYR A 149 -3.38 11.26 3.56
N SER A 150 -3.38 10.59 4.72
CA SER A 150 -4.00 9.28 4.88
C SER A 150 -4.62 9.17 6.26
N ILE A 151 -5.77 9.81 6.47
CA ILE A 151 -6.43 9.89 7.79
C ILE A 151 -6.65 8.50 8.39
N PRO A 152 -7.37 7.56 7.72
CA PRO A 152 -7.65 6.24 8.28
C PRO A 152 -6.49 5.23 8.17
N ALA A 153 -5.26 5.70 7.90
CA ALA A 153 -4.09 4.83 7.90
C ALA A 153 -3.93 4.09 9.24
N ARG A 154 -3.53 2.82 9.19
CA ARG A 154 -3.48 1.93 10.37
C ARG A 154 -2.54 2.45 11.45
N GLU A 155 -1.47 3.12 11.05
CA GLU A 155 -0.54 3.80 11.95
C GLU A 155 -1.22 4.91 12.77
N ASN A 156 -2.16 5.67 12.20
CA ASN A 156 -2.86 6.75 12.92
C ASN A 156 -3.79 6.20 14.00
N TRP A 157 -4.25 4.96 13.84
CA TRP A 157 -4.98 4.25 14.88
C TRP A 157 -4.04 3.65 15.94
N ALA A 158 -2.91 3.06 15.53
CA ALA A 158 -2.04 2.30 16.41
C ALA A 158 -1.08 3.14 17.28
N LEU A 159 -0.49 4.21 16.72
CA LEU A 159 0.52 5.04 17.41
C LEU A 159 0.06 5.67 18.73
N PRO A 160 -1.20 6.17 18.86
CA PRO A 160 -1.69 6.67 20.14
C PRO A 160 -1.59 5.65 21.28
N TYR A 161 -1.98 4.40 21.02
CA TYR A 161 -1.90 3.33 22.02
C TYR A 161 -0.46 3.00 22.35
N PHE A 162 0.42 2.97 21.35
CA PHE A 162 1.85 2.77 21.55
C PHE A 162 2.46 3.86 22.44
N ALA A 163 2.13 5.13 22.20
CA ALA A 163 2.62 6.23 23.04
C ALA A 163 2.07 6.18 24.47
N CYS A 164 0.80 5.81 24.66
CA CYS A 164 0.25 5.58 26.00
C CYS A 164 0.99 4.45 26.73
N GLN A 165 1.31 3.36 26.04
CA GLN A 165 2.10 2.26 26.59
C GLN A 165 3.51 2.72 26.99
N VAL A 166 4.18 3.49 26.13
CA VAL A 166 5.49 4.09 26.42
C VAL A 166 5.39 5.00 27.66
N ALA A 167 4.41 5.91 27.72
CA ALA A 167 4.20 6.81 28.86
C ALA A 167 3.98 6.06 30.19
N ALA A 168 3.14 5.02 30.16
CA ALA A 168 2.88 4.18 31.33
C ALA A 168 4.15 3.45 31.79
N LEU A 169 4.94 2.91 30.86
CA LEU A 169 6.21 2.26 31.17
C LEU A 169 7.24 3.25 31.71
N THR A 170 7.33 4.46 31.17
CA THR A 170 8.18 5.53 31.71
C THR A 170 7.82 5.85 33.15
N GLY A 171 6.52 5.99 33.45
CA GLY A 171 6.03 6.19 34.82
C GLY A 171 6.41 5.04 35.75
N TYR A 172 6.30 3.80 35.29
CA TYR A 172 6.71 2.62 36.05
C TYR A 172 8.22 2.58 36.31
N LEU A 173 9.04 2.81 35.28
CA LEU A 173 10.51 2.78 35.39
C LEU A 173 11.05 3.87 36.34
N LYS A 174 10.40 5.05 36.36
CA LYS A 174 10.77 6.17 37.23
C LYS A 174 10.68 5.84 38.73
N ASN A 175 9.76 4.96 39.11
CA ASN A 175 9.66 4.47 40.48
C ASN A 175 10.75 3.41 40.73
N ASN A 176 11.99 3.87 40.97
CA ASN A 176 13.20 3.09 41.25
C ASN A 176 13.00 1.58 41.40
N ILE A 177 13.21 0.86 40.30
CA ILE A 177 13.11 -0.60 40.24
C ILE A 177 14.33 -1.21 40.94
N ASN A 178 14.22 -1.42 42.24
CA ASN A 178 15.30 -1.96 43.07
C ASN A 178 15.14 -3.46 43.32
N SER A 179 13.95 -4.02 43.12
CA SER A 179 13.66 -5.42 43.42
C SER A 179 13.64 -6.32 42.17
N SER A 180 14.14 -7.54 42.33
CA SER A 180 13.94 -8.61 41.33
C SER A 180 12.44 -8.83 41.04
N ALA A 181 11.56 -8.57 42.00
CA ALA A 181 10.11 -8.66 41.80
C ALA A 181 9.60 -7.66 40.73
N GLU A 182 10.09 -6.43 40.72
CA GLU A 182 9.59 -5.36 39.82
C GLU A 182 10.00 -5.60 38.37
N VAL A 183 11.15 -6.24 38.13
CA VAL A 183 11.56 -6.66 36.77
C VAL A 183 10.69 -7.83 36.27
N HIS A 184 10.18 -8.68 37.17
CA HIS A 184 9.26 -9.76 36.78
C HIS A 184 7.91 -9.20 36.32
N GLU A 185 7.42 -8.15 36.97
CA GLU A 185 6.22 -7.43 36.53
C GLU A 185 6.38 -6.79 35.15
N ILE A 186 7.55 -6.27 34.78
CA ILE A 186 7.79 -5.75 33.41
C ILE A 186 7.56 -6.83 32.36
N TYR A 187 8.12 -8.03 32.54
CA TYR A 187 7.92 -9.10 31.57
C TYR A 187 6.45 -9.55 31.50
N LYS A 188 5.74 -9.58 32.62
CA LYS A 188 4.29 -9.83 32.63
C LYS A 188 3.53 -8.76 31.86
N ILE A 189 3.89 -7.48 32.02
CA ILE A 189 3.29 -6.38 31.26
C ILE A 189 3.51 -6.59 29.76
N TYR A 190 4.73 -6.93 29.33
CA TYR A 190 4.99 -7.22 27.91
C TYR A 190 4.20 -8.42 27.39
N LEU A 191 4.12 -9.52 28.16
CA LEU A 191 3.31 -10.68 27.79
C LEU A 191 1.82 -10.32 27.71
N PHE A 192 1.32 -9.56 28.67
CA PHE A 192 -0.07 -9.11 28.70
C PHE A 192 -0.36 -8.15 27.53
N SER A 193 0.55 -7.23 27.22
CA SER A 193 0.43 -6.35 26.05
C SER A 193 0.44 -7.14 24.73
N LEU A 194 1.28 -8.16 24.60
CA LEU A 194 1.29 -9.04 23.44
C LEU A 194 0.03 -9.89 23.34
N PHE A 195 -0.47 -10.41 24.45
CA PHE A 195 -1.72 -11.16 24.51
C PHE A 195 -2.91 -10.26 24.15
N LEU A 196 -2.98 -9.06 24.73
CA LEU A 196 -4.00 -8.08 24.40
C LEU A 196 -3.90 -7.67 22.92
N GLY A 197 -2.69 -7.45 22.41
CA GLY A 197 -2.45 -7.20 20.99
C GLY A 197 -2.92 -8.36 20.10
N TYR A 198 -2.68 -9.60 20.52
CA TYR A 198 -3.14 -10.80 19.81
C TYR A 198 -4.67 -10.88 19.78
N VAL A 199 -5.34 -10.66 20.92
CA VAL A 199 -6.81 -10.65 21.01
C VAL A 199 -7.42 -9.50 20.21
N LEU A 200 -6.90 -8.28 20.38
CA LEU A 200 -7.40 -7.08 19.71
C LEU A 200 -7.14 -7.08 18.19
N GLN A 201 -6.11 -7.79 17.72
CA GLN A 201 -5.87 -8.02 16.30
C GLN A 201 -6.55 -9.29 15.78
N PHE A 202 -7.56 -9.81 16.50
CA PHE A 202 -8.35 -11.00 16.18
C PHE A 202 -7.49 -12.20 15.79
N GLU A 203 -6.67 -12.61 16.75
CA GLU A 203 -5.85 -13.82 16.65
C GLU A 203 -4.78 -13.73 15.55
N ASN A 204 -4.20 -12.53 15.35
CA ASN A 204 -3.09 -12.36 14.43
C ASN A 204 -1.90 -13.23 14.84
N THR A 205 -1.71 -14.33 14.11
CA THR A 205 -0.68 -15.34 14.39
C THR A 205 0.74 -14.79 14.31
N ALA A 206 0.96 -13.65 13.65
CA ALA A 206 2.26 -12.98 13.60
C ALA A 206 2.78 -12.62 15.01
N LEU A 207 1.89 -12.26 15.94
CA LEU A 207 2.25 -11.91 17.31
C LEU A 207 2.66 -13.14 18.14
N LEU A 208 2.04 -14.30 17.89
CA LEU A 208 2.42 -15.58 18.52
C LEU A 208 3.79 -16.07 18.06
N VAL A 209 4.15 -15.73 16.82
CA VAL A 209 5.42 -16.10 16.20
C VAL A 209 6.50 -15.01 16.40
N SER A 210 6.15 -13.92 17.11
CA SER A 210 7.06 -12.78 17.28
C SER A 210 8.30 -13.15 18.13
N PRO A 211 9.51 -12.72 17.74
CA PRO A 211 10.71 -12.90 18.56
C PRO A 211 10.59 -12.30 19.96
N LEU A 212 9.78 -11.24 20.10
CA LEU A 212 9.52 -10.59 21.38
C LEU A 212 8.77 -11.51 22.35
N LEU A 213 7.76 -12.26 21.89
CA LEU A 213 7.04 -13.22 22.72
C LEU A 213 8.00 -14.32 23.20
N SER A 214 8.80 -14.86 22.27
CA SER A 214 9.79 -15.88 22.58
C SER A 214 10.79 -15.38 23.63
N LEU A 215 11.29 -14.15 23.46
CA LEU A 215 12.25 -13.53 24.38
C LEU A 215 11.65 -13.26 25.77
N ALA A 216 10.42 -12.74 25.83
CA ALA A 216 9.76 -12.46 27.10
C ALA A 216 9.47 -13.74 27.88
N ALA A 217 9.00 -14.79 27.19
CA ALA A 217 8.72 -16.10 27.78
C ALA A 217 9.99 -16.79 28.32
N THR A 218 11.07 -16.84 27.53
CA THR A 218 12.33 -17.46 27.95
C THR A 218 13.02 -16.65 29.04
N ALA A 219 12.99 -15.32 28.99
CA ALA A 219 13.56 -14.47 30.04
C ALA A 219 12.83 -14.66 31.38
N LEU A 220 11.50 -14.81 31.35
CA LEU A 220 10.70 -15.15 32.53
C LEU A 220 11.04 -16.52 33.10
N LEU A 221 11.09 -17.54 32.23
CA LEU A 221 11.42 -18.91 32.63
C LEU A 221 12.84 -18.99 33.21
N ALA A 222 13.81 -18.38 32.53
CA ALA A 222 15.19 -18.37 32.97
C ALA A 222 15.34 -17.69 34.35
N LYS A 223 14.58 -16.61 34.58
CA LYS A 223 14.56 -15.92 35.86
C LYS A 223 13.91 -16.75 36.98
N TYR A 224 12.86 -17.52 36.67
CA TYR A 224 12.26 -18.46 37.61
C TYR A 224 13.26 -19.56 38.01
N LEU A 225 14.10 -19.99 37.06
CA LEU A 225 15.14 -20.99 37.25
C LEU A 225 16.45 -20.42 37.85
N GLN A 226 16.53 -19.11 38.07
CA GLN A 226 17.79 -18.46 38.44
C GLN A 226 18.20 -18.83 39.87
N MET A 227 19.18 -19.74 40.00
CA MET A 227 19.84 -20.04 41.27
C MET A 227 20.60 -18.79 41.75
N ASN A 228 20.48 -18.46 43.05
CA ASN A 228 21.12 -17.32 43.70
C ASN A 228 22.65 -17.32 43.50
N MET A 229 23.12 -16.70 42.42
CA MET A 229 24.54 -16.57 42.13
C MET A 229 25.16 -15.46 42.99
N LYS A 230 26.11 -15.85 43.86
CA LYS A 230 26.89 -14.91 44.69
C LYS A 230 27.61 -13.88 43.82
N LYS A 231 27.54 -12.60 44.21
CA LYS A 231 28.27 -11.49 43.55
C LYS A 231 29.76 -11.60 43.88
N GLY A 232 30.64 -11.51 42.87
CA GLY A 232 32.01 -11.01 43.09
C GLY A 232 33.15 -11.72 42.35
N THR A 233 33.02 -13.00 41.99
CA THR A 233 34.13 -13.75 41.35
C THR A 233 34.10 -13.69 39.82
N LEU A 234 35.26 -13.84 39.18
CA LEU A 234 35.44 -14.02 37.72
C LEU A 234 34.53 -15.14 37.18
N LEU A 235 34.39 -16.22 37.97
CA LEU A 235 33.47 -17.32 37.70
C LEU A 235 32.01 -16.85 37.61
N SER A 236 31.55 -15.95 38.49
CA SER A 236 30.19 -15.40 38.40
C SER A 236 29.98 -14.50 37.18
N ARG A 237 31.04 -13.87 36.64
CA ARG A 237 30.96 -13.11 35.38
C ARG A 237 30.83 -14.06 34.19
N MET A 238 31.60 -15.13 34.15
CA MET A 238 31.49 -16.17 33.13
C MET A 238 30.12 -16.87 33.16
N LEU A 239 29.62 -17.23 34.34
CA LEU A 239 28.27 -17.81 34.46
C LEU A 239 27.17 -16.85 33.99
N LYS A 240 27.29 -15.53 34.18
CA LYS A 240 26.32 -14.55 33.64
C LYS A 240 26.33 -14.49 32.12
N VAL A 241 27.51 -14.59 31.49
CA VAL A 241 27.64 -14.64 30.02
C VAL A 241 27.06 -15.95 29.47
N ILE A 242 27.37 -17.08 30.12
CA ILE A 242 26.79 -18.39 29.76
C ILE A 242 25.27 -18.36 29.92
N TYR A 243 24.75 -17.76 31.00
CA TYR A 243 23.31 -17.60 31.22
C TYR A 243 22.67 -16.73 30.14
N PHE A 244 23.29 -15.61 29.75
CA PHE A 244 22.82 -14.78 28.64
C PHE A 244 22.78 -15.57 27.32
N TYR A 245 23.84 -16.31 27.01
CA TYR A 245 23.91 -17.16 25.83
C TYR A 245 22.83 -18.24 25.83
N LEU A 246 22.58 -18.88 26.99
CA LEU A 246 21.54 -19.88 27.15
C LEU A 246 20.14 -19.30 26.97
N VAL A 247 19.85 -18.11 27.52
CA VAL A 247 18.56 -17.43 27.30
C VAL A 247 18.39 -17.08 25.82
N PHE A 248 19.45 -16.61 25.17
CA PHE A 248 19.42 -16.27 23.75
C PHE A 248 19.16 -17.50 22.87
N THR A 249 19.89 -18.61 23.08
CA THR A 249 19.68 -19.85 22.31
C THR A 249 18.31 -20.47 22.59
N ALA A 250 17.85 -20.46 23.85
CA ALA A 250 16.48 -20.87 24.20
C ALA A 250 15.42 -20.00 23.50
N THR A 251 15.67 -18.69 23.37
CA THR A 251 14.77 -17.76 22.67
C THR A 251 14.68 -18.08 21.19
N VAL A 252 15.82 -18.27 20.52
CA VAL A 252 15.88 -18.59 19.09
C VAL A 252 15.21 -19.94 18.82
N THR A 253 15.50 -20.96 19.63
CA THR A 253 14.88 -22.29 19.49
C THR A 253 13.38 -22.25 19.74
N LEU A 254 12.90 -21.51 20.75
CA LEU A 254 11.47 -21.29 20.97
C LEU A 254 10.81 -20.57 19.78
N ASN A 255 11.47 -19.55 19.21
CA ASN A 255 10.92 -18.84 18.06
C ASN A 255 10.81 -19.75 16.82
N LEU A 256 11.85 -20.51 16.51
CA LEU A 256 11.86 -21.45 15.39
C LEU A 256 10.83 -22.57 15.56
N THR A 257 10.69 -23.12 16.77
CA THR A 257 9.66 -24.14 17.05
C THR A 257 8.25 -23.57 16.91
N MET A 258 7.98 -22.37 17.43
CA MET A 258 6.69 -21.70 17.24
C MET A 258 6.37 -21.46 15.75
N LYS A 259 7.38 -21.10 14.94
CA LYS A 259 7.25 -21.00 13.47
C LYS A 259 6.92 -22.34 12.80
N THR A 260 7.41 -23.47 13.32
CA THR A 260 7.08 -24.78 12.74
C THR A 260 5.65 -25.24 13.07
N PHE A 261 5.13 -24.91 14.26
CA PHE A 261 3.78 -25.32 14.68
C PHE A 261 2.69 -24.42 14.11
N ILE A 262 2.98 -23.13 13.97
CA ILE A 262 2.04 -22.16 13.43
C ILE A 262 2.40 -21.95 11.97
N SER A 263 1.56 -22.44 11.05
CA SER A 263 1.69 -22.16 9.61
C SER A 263 1.42 -20.67 9.36
N HIS A 264 2.43 -19.84 9.64
CA HIS A 264 2.45 -18.45 9.29
C HIS A 264 3.12 -18.37 7.91
N LYS A 265 2.38 -17.86 6.91
CA LYS A 265 2.97 -17.48 5.63
C LYS A 265 3.90 -16.31 5.92
N GLU A 266 5.20 -16.56 6.12
CA GLU A 266 6.16 -15.48 6.35
C GLU A 266 6.03 -14.45 5.23
N ASN A 267 6.23 -13.18 5.55
CA ASN A 267 6.34 -12.13 4.54
C ASN A 267 7.68 -12.32 3.79
N GLU A 268 7.82 -13.41 3.05
CA GLU A 268 8.98 -13.76 2.22
C GLU A 268 9.34 -12.58 1.31
N HIS A 269 8.33 -11.83 0.86
CA HIS A 269 8.49 -10.59 0.10
C HIS A 269 9.16 -9.47 0.88
N LEU A 270 8.82 -9.26 2.16
CA LEU A 270 9.47 -8.23 2.97
C LEU A 270 10.95 -8.55 3.15
N ILE A 271 11.29 -9.82 3.36
CA ILE A 271 12.68 -10.27 3.47
C ILE A 271 13.40 -10.05 2.13
N LYS A 272 12.81 -10.45 1.00
CA LYS A 272 13.37 -10.19 -0.34
C LYS A 272 13.56 -8.69 -0.63
N VAL A 273 12.60 -7.86 -0.24
CA VAL A 273 12.71 -6.39 -0.36
C VAL A 273 13.88 -5.89 0.47
N LEU A 274 14.06 -6.36 1.71
CA LEU A 274 15.19 -5.99 2.56
C LEU A 274 16.53 -6.50 2.00
N GLU A 275 16.59 -7.72 1.47
CA GLU A 275 17.79 -8.27 0.83
C GLU A 275 18.23 -7.42 -0.38
N VAL A 276 17.29 -7.09 -1.27
CA VAL A 276 17.58 -6.26 -2.44
C VAL A 276 17.97 -4.84 -2.00
N LYS A 277 17.29 -4.28 -1.00
CA LYS A 277 17.61 -2.96 -0.45
C LYS A 277 19.02 -2.88 0.15
N LEU A 278 19.45 -3.96 0.82
CA LEU A 278 20.79 -4.06 1.41
C LEU A 278 21.87 -4.47 0.38
N GLY A 279 21.50 -4.63 -0.90
CA GLY A 279 22.42 -5.04 -1.96
C GLY A 279 22.86 -6.50 -1.88
N LEU A 280 22.14 -7.34 -1.12
CA LEU A 280 22.45 -8.77 -0.96
C LEU A 280 21.96 -9.62 -2.14
N ASN A 281 21.01 -9.12 -2.92
CA ASN A 281 20.38 -9.84 -4.03
C ASN A 281 19.99 -8.86 -5.16
N THR A 282 20.12 -9.27 -6.42
CA THR A 282 19.65 -8.51 -7.58
C THR A 282 18.42 -9.19 -8.19
N ASN A 283 17.32 -8.45 -8.36
CA ASN A 283 16.08 -9.02 -8.88
C ASN A 283 15.47 -8.15 -9.99
N LYS A 284 14.90 -8.80 -11.00
CA LYS A 284 14.13 -8.18 -12.09
C LYS A 284 12.62 -8.15 -11.83
N ASN A 285 12.17 -8.69 -10.69
CA ASN A 285 10.76 -8.74 -10.31
C ASN A 285 10.18 -7.32 -10.18
N PHE A 286 9.13 -7.03 -10.96
CA PHE A 286 8.42 -5.75 -10.95
C PHE A 286 7.96 -5.38 -9.54
N THR A 287 7.30 -6.29 -8.83
CA THR A 287 6.68 -6.00 -7.53
C THR A 287 7.71 -5.59 -6.48
N VAL A 288 8.85 -6.29 -6.41
CA VAL A 288 9.92 -5.97 -5.45
C VAL A 288 10.53 -4.61 -5.75
N ASN A 289 10.87 -4.35 -7.02
CA ASN A 289 11.47 -3.08 -7.41
C ASN A 289 10.49 -1.91 -7.30
N TRP A 290 9.20 -2.14 -7.60
CA TRP A 290 8.12 -1.18 -7.38
C TRP A 290 8.00 -0.78 -5.90
N LEU A 291 8.02 -1.75 -4.99
CA LEU A 291 7.98 -1.51 -3.55
C LEU A 291 9.20 -0.73 -3.07
N LEU A 292 10.40 -1.05 -3.56
CA LEU A 292 11.63 -0.31 -3.22
C LEU A 292 11.59 1.15 -3.68
N CYS A 293 10.89 1.42 -4.77
CA CYS A 293 10.72 2.77 -5.30
C CYS A 293 9.65 3.58 -4.54
N GLN A 294 8.81 2.96 -3.71
CA GLN A 294 7.87 3.70 -2.86
C GLN A 294 8.64 4.61 -1.90
N GLU A 295 8.21 5.87 -1.77
CA GLU A 295 8.85 6.86 -0.88
C GLU A 295 9.04 6.33 0.54
N SER A 296 8.11 5.54 1.05
CA SER A 296 8.20 4.93 2.39
C SER A 296 9.39 3.97 2.58
N LEU A 297 9.86 3.34 1.50
CA LEU A 297 10.98 2.40 1.52
C LEU A 297 12.26 3.02 0.95
N GLN A 298 12.28 4.30 0.59
CA GLN A 298 13.52 4.99 0.23
C GLN A 298 14.27 5.44 1.49
N THR A 299 15.52 5.89 1.33
CA THR A 299 16.28 6.53 2.41
C THR A 299 15.80 7.97 2.60
N PRO A 300 15.80 8.53 3.82
CA PRO A 300 15.36 9.90 4.06
C PRO A 300 16.09 10.93 3.18
N SER A 301 15.32 11.82 2.55
CA SER A 301 15.83 12.94 1.78
C SER A 301 16.64 13.95 2.61
N GLN A 302 17.48 14.75 1.95
CA GLN A 302 18.21 15.84 2.63
C GLN A 302 17.26 16.91 3.20
N ASP A 303 16.15 17.18 2.50
CA ASP A 303 15.14 18.15 2.93
C ASP A 303 14.55 17.82 4.30
N PHE A 304 14.40 16.54 4.61
CA PHE A 304 13.97 16.09 5.93
C PHE A 304 14.90 16.61 7.04
N PHE A 305 16.22 16.45 6.90
CA PHE A 305 17.17 16.92 7.90
C PHE A 305 17.24 18.46 7.96
N LEU A 306 17.09 19.13 6.82
CA LEU A 306 17.03 20.59 6.76
C LEU A 306 15.82 21.14 7.53
N ARG A 307 14.63 20.55 7.36
CA ARG A 307 13.43 20.95 8.11
C ARG A 307 13.60 20.78 9.62
N LEU A 308 14.14 19.65 10.07
CA LEU A 308 14.39 19.41 11.50
C LEU A 308 15.48 20.33 12.07
N THR A 309 16.45 20.75 11.26
CA THR A 309 17.49 21.69 11.68
C THR A 309 16.95 23.12 11.75
N HIS A 310 16.12 23.52 10.79
CA HIS A 310 15.47 24.83 10.75
C HIS A 310 14.56 25.06 11.95
N SER A 311 13.86 24.03 12.44
CA SER A 311 13.09 24.10 13.70
C SER A 311 13.95 23.99 14.97
N SER A 312 15.29 24.03 14.83
CA SER A 312 16.28 23.79 15.89
C SER A 312 16.20 22.41 16.57
N LEU A 313 15.30 21.53 16.15
CA LEU A 313 15.02 20.26 16.80
C LEU A 313 16.20 19.28 16.69
N LEU A 314 16.73 19.09 15.48
CA LEU A 314 17.80 18.12 15.24
C LEU A 314 19.11 18.46 16.00
N PRO A 315 19.62 19.71 16.01
CA PRO A 315 20.79 20.07 16.80
C PRO A 315 20.65 19.78 18.30
N PHE A 316 19.51 20.17 18.91
CA PHE A 316 19.28 19.91 20.33
C PHE A 316 19.10 18.43 20.62
N TYR A 317 18.43 17.68 19.74
CA TYR A 317 18.31 16.23 19.85
C TYR A 317 19.69 15.54 19.85
N ILE A 318 20.56 15.87 18.89
CA ILE A 318 21.90 15.28 18.79
C ILE A 318 22.71 15.59 20.06
N LEU A 319 22.66 16.84 20.53
CA LEU A 319 23.34 17.24 21.76
C LEU A 319 22.86 16.43 22.97
N VAL A 320 21.55 16.33 23.16
CA VAL A 320 20.93 15.56 24.26
C VAL A 320 21.28 14.08 24.15
N LEU A 321 21.20 13.51 22.95
CA LEU A 321 21.52 12.11 22.70
C LEU A 321 22.98 11.79 23.06
N ILE A 322 23.93 12.63 22.67
CA ILE A 322 25.36 12.46 23.00
C ILE A 322 25.57 12.49 24.52
N ILE A 323 24.98 13.47 25.21
CA ILE A 323 25.11 13.60 26.67
C ILE A 323 24.52 12.37 27.37
N CYS A 324 23.33 11.93 26.96
CA CYS A 324 22.68 10.77 27.56
C CYS A 324 23.44 9.46 27.26
N LEU A 325 23.90 9.23 26.03
CA LEU A 325 24.70 8.05 25.67
C LEU A 325 26.00 7.99 26.48
N ALA A 326 26.72 9.11 26.58
CA ALA A 326 27.95 9.18 27.36
C ALA A 326 27.67 8.98 28.87
N SER A 327 26.57 9.52 29.40
CA SER A 327 26.18 9.32 30.81
C SER A 327 25.81 7.87 31.12
N VAL A 328 24.99 7.22 30.28
CA VAL A 328 24.62 5.80 30.42
C VAL A 328 25.83 4.89 30.24
N GLY A 329 26.73 5.21 29.29
CA GLY A 329 28.00 4.51 29.10
C GLY A 329 28.91 4.58 30.33
N GLN A 330 29.07 5.79 30.91
CA GLN A 330 29.84 5.98 32.15
C GLN A 330 29.25 5.19 33.32
N ALA A 331 27.92 5.22 33.49
CA ALA A 331 27.22 4.46 34.54
C ALA A 331 27.42 2.95 34.38
N SER A 332 27.30 2.45 33.15
CA SER A 332 27.48 1.03 32.82
C SER A 332 28.92 0.57 33.05
N PHE A 333 29.91 1.36 32.63
CA PHE A 333 31.33 1.07 32.85
C PHE A 333 31.69 1.02 34.34
N ARG A 334 31.16 1.95 35.15
CA ARG A 334 31.35 1.94 36.61
C ARG A 334 30.78 0.68 37.26
N LYS A 335 29.55 0.30 36.90
CA LYS A 335 28.90 -0.94 37.39
C LYS A 335 29.70 -2.19 37.03
N MET A 336 30.31 -2.22 35.84
CA MET A 336 31.15 -3.34 35.38
C MET A 336 32.53 -3.38 36.05
N SER A 337 33.13 -2.22 36.31
CA SER A 337 34.45 -2.07 36.95
C SER A 337 34.46 -2.42 38.45
N ASN A 338 33.30 -2.70 39.06
CA ASN A 338 33.14 -3.12 40.47
C ASN A 338 33.73 -2.12 41.50
N LYS A 339 34.05 -0.89 41.08
CA LYS A 339 34.38 0.20 41.99
C LYS A 339 33.09 0.71 42.63
N GLN A 340 32.58 0.00 43.63
CA GLN A 340 31.79 0.64 44.69
C GLN A 340 32.77 1.55 45.45
N VAL A 341 32.97 2.77 44.96
CA VAL A 341 33.59 3.80 45.76
C VAL A 341 32.58 4.11 46.87
N ASN A 342 33.01 3.95 48.12
CA ASN A 342 32.32 4.44 49.31
C ASN A 342 32.32 5.98 49.30
N GLU A 343 31.71 6.60 48.30
CA GLU A 343 31.31 8.01 48.39
C GLU A 343 30.01 8.04 49.18
N PRO A 344 29.89 8.90 50.20
CA PRO A 344 28.66 9.03 50.96
C PRO A 344 27.53 9.41 50.00
N THR A 345 26.37 8.81 50.24
CA THR A 345 25.10 9.01 49.54
C THR A 345 24.65 10.47 49.59
N THR A 346 25.26 11.34 48.79
CA THR A 346 24.57 12.51 48.28
C THR A 346 23.80 12.06 47.04
N HIS A 347 22.48 12.13 47.13
CA HIS A 347 21.51 11.90 46.05
C HIS A 347 21.67 12.89 44.87
N GLU A 348 22.88 13.14 44.37
CA GLU A 348 23.08 13.84 43.11
C GLU A 348 22.99 12.83 41.96
N GLY A 349 21.76 12.38 41.70
CA GLY A 349 21.43 11.37 40.71
C GLY A 349 22.05 11.67 39.35
N ARG A 350 22.98 10.81 38.91
CA ARG A 350 23.50 10.88 37.55
C ARG A 350 22.40 10.43 36.61
N ILE A 351 22.09 11.25 35.61
CA ILE A 351 21.00 10.99 34.66
C ILE A 351 21.13 9.63 33.95
N GLY A 352 22.35 9.16 33.71
CA GLY A 352 22.64 7.85 33.11
C GLY A 352 22.42 6.64 34.03
N GLU A 353 22.14 6.85 35.32
CA GLU A 353 21.77 5.77 36.26
C GLU A 353 20.25 5.53 36.29
N ARG A 354 19.45 6.43 35.69
CA ARG A 354 17.99 6.34 35.62
C ARG A 354 17.55 5.27 34.59
N PRO A 355 16.76 4.26 35.00
CA PRO A 355 16.33 3.19 34.09
C PRO A 355 15.42 3.70 32.96
N GLU A 356 14.56 4.69 33.22
CA GLU A 356 13.71 5.30 32.21
C GLU A 356 14.51 6.01 31.12
N VAL A 357 15.58 6.73 31.49
CA VAL A 357 16.46 7.40 30.52
C VAL A 357 17.18 6.36 29.65
N ALA A 358 17.71 5.28 30.25
CA ALA A 358 18.36 4.22 29.49
C ALA A 358 17.40 3.52 28.51
N TYR A 359 16.16 3.25 28.93
CA TYR A 359 15.10 2.72 28.07
C TYR A 359 14.86 3.63 26.87
N HIS A 360 14.67 4.92 27.13
CA HIS A 360 14.36 5.87 26.08
C HIS A 360 15.51 6.06 25.08
N ILE A 361 16.76 6.03 25.55
CA ILE A 361 17.95 6.15 24.69
C ILE A 361 18.13 4.93 23.80
N LEU A 362 17.95 3.71 24.33
CA LEU A 362 17.99 2.51 23.50
C LEU A 362 16.92 2.58 22.41
N HIS A 363 15.70 2.96 22.80
CA HIS A 363 14.56 3.03 21.90
C HIS A 363 14.74 4.08 20.79
N THR A 364 15.20 5.31 21.11
CA THR A 364 15.43 6.35 20.08
C THR A 364 16.54 5.98 19.11
N VAL A 365 17.59 5.28 19.58
CA VAL A 365 18.68 4.82 18.70
C VAL A 365 18.17 3.75 17.75
N SER A 366 17.40 2.78 18.23
CA SER A 366 16.80 1.74 17.39
C SER A 366 15.83 2.32 16.35
N LEU A 367 14.94 3.23 16.76
CA LEU A 367 14.02 3.92 15.85
C LEU A 367 14.78 4.81 14.85
N GLY A 368 15.84 5.48 15.29
CA GLY A 368 16.68 6.31 14.44
C GLY A 368 17.38 5.50 13.35
N LEU A 369 18.01 4.37 13.71
CA LEU A 369 18.64 3.46 12.75
C LEU A 369 17.62 2.96 11.72
N LEU A 370 16.43 2.58 12.16
CA LEU A 370 15.37 2.13 11.26
C LEU A 370 14.88 3.26 10.35
N SER A 371 14.77 4.48 10.87
CA SER A 371 14.40 5.67 10.09
C SER A 371 15.48 6.05 9.07
N MET A 372 16.76 5.84 9.37
CA MET A 372 17.84 6.08 8.40
C MET A 372 17.81 5.05 7.27
N MET A 373 17.34 3.84 7.54
CA MET A 373 17.11 2.83 6.51
C MET A 373 15.88 3.17 5.67
N MET A 374 14.75 3.51 6.28
CA MET A 374 13.44 3.68 5.62
C MET A 374 12.81 5.02 6.01
N GLU A 375 12.60 5.90 5.03
CA GLU A 375 11.92 7.20 5.23
C GLU A 375 10.51 7.02 5.78
N GLY A 376 9.84 5.94 5.41
CA GLY A 376 8.54 5.56 5.96
C GLY A 376 8.53 5.30 7.45
N MET A 377 9.67 5.23 8.14
CA MET A 377 9.71 5.10 9.60
C MET A 377 9.95 6.44 10.32
N LYS A 378 10.12 7.55 9.57
CA LYS A 378 10.37 8.87 10.16
C LYS A 378 9.24 9.34 11.07
N TYR A 379 7.98 9.08 10.74
CA TYR A 379 6.84 9.50 11.57
C TYR A 379 6.75 8.76 12.90
N VAL A 380 7.45 7.62 13.05
CA VAL A 380 7.58 6.93 14.34
C VAL A 380 8.73 7.53 15.15
N TRP A 381 9.82 7.92 14.48
CA TRP A 381 11.02 8.45 15.12
C TRP A 381 10.94 9.94 15.48
N THR A 382 10.48 10.80 14.57
CA THR A 382 10.45 12.26 14.75
C THR A 382 9.65 12.71 15.99
N PRO A 383 8.46 12.15 16.30
CA PRO A 383 7.75 12.49 17.54
C PRO A 383 8.55 12.15 18.79
N TYR A 384 9.31 11.07 18.74
CA TYR A 384 10.21 10.65 19.80
C TYR A 384 11.41 11.59 19.94
N VAL A 385 11.94 12.05 18.81
CA VAL A 385 12.98 13.10 18.75
C VAL A 385 12.48 14.39 19.42
N CYS A 386 11.26 14.85 19.13
CA CYS A 386 10.63 16.00 19.81
C CYS A 386 10.60 15.82 21.33
N MET A 387 10.14 14.65 21.79
CA MET A 387 10.00 14.33 23.20
C MET A 387 11.37 14.32 23.92
N ILE A 388 12.37 13.65 23.33
CA ILE A 388 13.72 13.50 23.93
C ILE A 388 14.50 14.82 23.91
N ALA A 389 14.45 15.56 22.81
CA ALA A 389 15.07 16.89 22.75
C ALA A 389 14.49 17.81 23.83
N ALA A 390 13.16 17.81 23.99
CA ALA A 390 12.50 18.68 24.97
C ALA A 390 12.82 18.26 26.40
N PHE A 391 12.83 16.96 26.68
CA PHE A 391 13.29 16.40 27.95
C PHE A 391 14.68 16.92 28.31
N GLY A 392 15.64 16.82 27.38
CA GLY A 392 17.03 17.12 27.69
C GLY A 392 17.30 18.62 27.87
N VAL A 393 16.68 19.48 27.06
CA VAL A 393 16.84 20.94 27.18
C VAL A 393 16.18 21.47 28.45
N CYS A 394 15.07 20.87 28.88
CA CYS A 394 14.31 21.31 30.06
C CYS A 394 14.74 20.63 31.36
N SER A 395 15.64 19.64 31.33
CA SER A 395 16.06 18.90 32.53
C SER A 395 17.24 19.59 33.23
N PRO A 396 17.07 20.10 34.47
CA PRO A 396 18.18 20.69 35.22
C PRO A 396 19.33 19.69 35.42
N GLU A 397 19.03 18.42 35.59
CA GLU A 397 20.03 17.38 35.83
C GLU A 397 20.94 17.15 34.63
N LEU A 398 20.40 17.26 33.42
CA LEU A 398 21.20 17.14 32.20
C LEU A 398 22.18 18.31 32.09
N TRP A 399 21.73 19.53 32.40
CA TRP A 399 22.58 20.72 32.49
C TRP A 399 23.67 20.58 33.57
N THR A 400 23.33 20.06 34.77
CA THR A 400 24.35 19.82 35.80
C THR A 400 25.39 18.80 35.36
N THR A 401 24.98 17.74 34.65
CA THR A 401 25.88 16.72 34.10
C THR A 401 26.85 17.34 33.09
N LEU A 402 26.32 18.20 32.20
CA LEU A 402 27.11 18.93 31.22
C LEU A 402 28.12 19.87 31.88
N PHE A 403 27.72 20.66 32.88
CA PHE A 403 28.64 21.58 33.58
C PHE A 403 29.72 20.85 34.37
N LYS A 404 29.40 19.69 34.95
CA LYS A 404 30.40 18.83 35.61
C LYS A 404 31.47 18.38 34.62
N TRP A 405 31.10 18.05 33.37
CA TRP A 405 32.06 17.67 32.32
C TRP A 405 32.90 18.86 31.84
N ILE A 406 32.30 20.05 31.72
CA ILE A 406 32.98 21.27 31.26
C ILE A 406 33.85 21.91 32.38
N ARG A 407 33.73 21.45 33.64
CA ARG A 407 34.48 21.93 34.81
C ARG A 407 34.30 23.44 35.10
N LEU A 408 33.10 23.97 34.87
CA LEU A 408 32.77 25.36 35.23
C LEU A 408 32.73 25.52 36.75
N LYS A 409 33.66 26.30 37.32
CA LYS A 409 33.84 26.50 38.78
C LYS A 409 33.22 27.79 39.34
N THR A 410 32.67 28.66 38.50
CA THR A 410 32.40 30.07 38.84
C THR A 410 31.02 30.36 39.45
N VAL A 411 30.06 29.43 39.40
CA VAL A 411 28.70 29.59 39.96
C VAL A 411 28.24 28.27 40.59
N HIS A 412 27.37 28.29 41.61
CA HIS A 412 26.70 27.07 42.10
C HIS A 412 26.04 26.34 40.92
N PRO A 413 26.56 25.18 40.47
CA PRO A 413 26.21 24.59 39.17
C PRO A 413 24.74 24.15 39.09
N VAL A 414 24.12 23.89 40.24
CA VAL A 414 22.70 23.54 40.36
C VAL A 414 21.79 24.73 40.07
N LEU A 415 22.10 25.92 40.62
CA LEU A 415 21.30 27.13 40.38
C LEU A 415 21.40 27.57 38.93
N LEU A 416 22.60 27.53 38.35
CA LEU A 416 22.80 27.84 36.93
C LEU A 416 22.06 26.85 36.01
N ALA A 417 22.10 25.55 36.34
CA ALA A 417 21.36 24.53 35.62
C ALA A 417 19.84 24.73 35.69
N LEU A 418 19.31 25.12 36.85
CA LEU A 418 17.90 25.44 37.01
C LEU A 418 17.51 26.65 36.16
N ILE A 419 18.29 27.73 36.18
CA ILE A 419 18.05 28.92 35.37
C ILE A 419 18.06 28.57 33.88
N LEU A 420 19.06 27.82 33.41
CA LEU A 420 19.19 27.46 31.99
C LEU A 420 18.11 26.47 31.54
N SER A 421 17.68 25.57 32.42
CA SER A 421 16.56 24.65 32.15
C SER A 421 15.22 25.35 31.94
N MET A 422 15.11 26.63 32.31
CA MET A 422 13.94 27.48 32.07
C MET A 422 14.20 28.51 30.95
N ALA A 423 15.36 29.16 30.96
CA ALA A 423 15.71 30.21 30.01
C ALA A 423 15.89 29.66 28.59
N VAL A 424 16.58 28.53 28.41
CA VAL A 424 16.85 27.98 27.07
C VAL A 424 15.55 27.52 26.38
N PRO A 425 14.66 26.73 27.03
CA PRO A 425 13.35 26.42 26.43
C PRO A 425 12.50 27.65 26.15
N ALA A 426 12.55 28.69 27.00
CA ALA A 426 11.81 29.93 26.78
C ALA A 426 12.30 30.70 25.54
N ILE A 427 13.62 30.78 25.33
CA ILE A 427 14.22 31.40 24.15
C ILE A 427 13.86 30.60 22.89
N ILE A 428 13.98 29.27 22.94
CA ILE A 428 13.56 28.39 21.83
C ILE A 428 12.07 28.60 21.55
N GLY A 429 11.23 28.55 22.56
CA GLY A 429 9.78 28.75 22.43
C GLY A 429 9.43 30.09 21.79
N PHE A 430 10.10 31.18 22.21
CA PHE A 430 9.92 32.50 21.62
C PHE A 430 10.40 32.57 20.17
N SER A 431 11.53 31.94 19.85
CA SER A 431 12.05 31.86 18.47
C SER A 431 11.08 31.10 17.57
N LEU A 432 10.61 29.94 18.02
CA LEU A 432 9.64 29.12 17.31
C LEU A 432 8.32 29.84 17.10
N TRP A 433 7.83 30.54 18.14
CA TRP A 433 6.66 31.41 17.99
C TRP A 433 6.92 32.44 16.89
N LYS A 434 7.95 33.27 17.03
CA LYS A 434 8.20 34.37 16.08
C LYS A 434 8.30 33.89 14.63
N GLU A 435 8.94 32.73 14.40
CA GLU A 435 9.21 32.23 13.05
C GLU A 435 8.08 31.39 12.44
N PHE A 436 7.49 30.46 13.20
CA PHE A 436 6.55 29.49 12.67
C PHE A 436 5.10 29.80 12.99
N PHE A 437 4.80 30.51 14.08
CA PHE A 437 3.41 30.86 14.42
C PHE A 437 2.72 31.65 13.30
N PRO A 438 3.34 32.67 12.66
CA PRO A 438 2.69 33.37 11.55
C PRO A 438 2.40 32.45 10.36
N ARG A 439 3.28 31.48 10.08
CA ARG A 439 3.11 30.53 8.97
C ARG A 439 1.96 29.56 9.26
N ILE A 440 1.91 29.01 10.47
CA ILE A 440 0.83 28.12 10.90
C ILE A 440 -0.51 28.86 10.89
N MET A 441 -0.53 30.11 11.37
CA MET A 441 -1.74 30.92 11.34
C MET A 441 -2.18 31.30 9.92
N ALA A 442 -1.23 31.60 9.03
CA ALA A 442 -1.52 31.87 7.62
C ALA A 442 -2.13 30.63 6.95
N GLU A 443 -1.56 29.45 7.18
CA GLU A 443 -2.09 28.18 6.67
C GLU A 443 -3.46 27.84 7.26
N LEU A 444 -3.68 28.15 8.54
CA LEU A 444 -5.00 28.04 9.17
C LEU A 444 -5.97 29.15 8.75
N SER A 445 -5.54 30.18 8.02
CA SER A 445 -6.44 31.23 7.52
C SER A 445 -6.72 31.09 6.03
N GLU A 446 -5.81 30.47 5.29
CA GLU A 446 -5.89 30.26 3.86
C GLU A 446 -6.82 29.06 3.58
N LEU A 447 -7.93 29.34 2.91
CA LEU A 447 -8.83 28.31 2.43
C LEU A 447 -8.24 27.77 1.12
N GLN A 448 -7.68 26.56 1.17
CA GLN A 448 -7.19 25.89 -0.03
C GLN A 448 -8.35 25.17 -0.72
N GLU A 449 -8.64 25.57 -1.95
CA GLU A 449 -9.61 24.85 -2.78
C GLU A 449 -8.94 23.62 -3.41
N PHE A 450 -9.00 22.47 -2.73
CA PHE A 450 -8.67 21.17 -3.33
C PHE A 450 -9.69 20.81 -4.42
N TYR A 451 -9.48 21.24 -5.67
CA TYR A 451 -10.43 21.00 -6.77
C TYR A 451 -9.82 20.11 -7.84
N ASP A 452 -10.33 18.87 -7.94
CA ASP A 452 -9.98 17.90 -8.98
C ASP A 452 -11.19 17.63 -9.90
N PRO A 453 -11.44 18.51 -10.89
CA PRO A 453 -12.59 18.41 -11.78
C PRO A 453 -12.53 17.16 -12.66
N ASP A 454 -11.34 16.68 -12.99
CA ASP A 454 -11.17 15.51 -13.86
C ASP A 454 -11.62 14.24 -13.14
N THR A 455 -11.24 14.07 -11.87
CA THR A 455 -11.68 12.92 -11.05
C THR A 455 -13.17 13.01 -10.75
N VAL A 456 -13.69 14.21 -10.43
CA VAL A 456 -15.15 14.41 -10.25
C VAL A 456 -15.92 14.05 -11.53
N GLY A 457 -15.42 14.49 -12.69
CA GLY A 457 -15.98 14.18 -14.00
C GLY A 457 -15.98 12.68 -14.30
N LEU A 458 -14.88 11.99 -14.01
CA LEU A 458 -14.75 10.54 -14.13
C LEU A 458 -15.79 9.81 -13.27
N MET A 459 -15.87 10.13 -11.98
CA MET A 459 -16.80 9.46 -11.06
C MET A 459 -18.27 9.74 -11.43
N THR A 460 -18.56 10.96 -11.89
CA THR A 460 -19.89 11.34 -12.35
C THR A 460 -20.29 10.58 -13.61
N TRP A 461 -19.36 10.41 -14.55
CA TRP A 461 -19.59 9.61 -15.75
C TRP A 461 -19.88 8.15 -15.41
N ILE A 462 -19.06 7.53 -14.53
CA ILE A 462 -19.26 6.14 -14.10
C ILE A 462 -20.66 5.96 -13.49
N LYS A 463 -21.04 6.82 -12.55
CA LYS A 463 -22.37 6.75 -11.89
C LYS A 463 -23.55 6.88 -12.86
N ARG A 464 -23.38 7.64 -13.95
CA ARG A 464 -24.48 7.95 -14.89
C ARG A 464 -24.57 6.99 -16.07
N GLN A 465 -23.43 6.50 -16.57
CA GLN A 465 -23.38 5.78 -17.84
C GLN A 465 -22.97 4.31 -17.69
N ALA A 466 -22.25 3.91 -16.63
CA ALA A 466 -21.78 2.54 -16.49
C ALA A 466 -22.91 1.58 -16.07
N PRO A 467 -23.03 0.39 -16.68
CA PRO A 467 -23.93 -0.66 -16.23
C PRO A 467 -23.65 -1.10 -14.78
N ILE A 468 -24.68 -1.54 -14.06
CA ILE A 468 -24.56 -1.97 -12.65
C ILE A 468 -23.59 -3.16 -12.48
N ALA A 469 -23.50 -4.03 -13.48
CA ALA A 469 -22.62 -5.19 -13.48
C ALA A 469 -21.21 -4.91 -14.04
N ALA A 470 -20.87 -3.65 -14.28
CA ALA A 470 -19.58 -3.28 -14.84
C ALA A 470 -18.43 -3.53 -13.84
N VAL A 471 -17.27 -3.92 -14.39
CA VAL A 471 -16.04 -4.18 -13.65
C VAL A 471 -14.95 -3.27 -14.21
N PHE A 472 -14.38 -2.43 -13.34
CA PHE A 472 -13.34 -1.49 -13.72
C PHE A 472 -11.94 -2.04 -13.47
N ALA A 473 -11.03 -1.77 -14.40
CA ALA A 473 -9.61 -2.07 -14.30
C ALA A 473 -8.77 -0.81 -14.45
N GLY A 474 -7.69 -0.68 -13.67
CA GLY A 474 -6.76 0.46 -13.73
C GLY A 474 -5.75 0.42 -12.59
N SER A 475 -5.14 1.56 -12.24
CA SER A 475 -4.20 1.59 -11.12
C SER A 475 -4.89 1.19 -9.80
N PRO A 476 -4.20 0.47 -8.91
CA PRO A 476 -4.75 0.08 -7.62
C PRO A 476 -5.27 1.27 -6.79
N GLN A 477 -4.59 2.42 -6.86
CA GLN A 477 -4.94 3.63 -6.14
C GLN A 477 -6.28 4.20 -6.62
N LEU A 478 -6.47 4.33 -7.94
CA LEU A 478 -7.71 4.82 -8.53
C LEU A 478 -8.87 3.84 -8.32
N MET A 479 -8.61 2.53 -8.38
CA MET A 479 -9.64 1.52 -8.10
C MET A 479 -10.20 1.64 -6.68
N GLY A 480 -9.37 2.05 -5.71
CA GLY A 480 -9.81 2.40 -4.37
C GLY A 480 -10.88 3.50 -4.36
N VAL A 481 -10.61 4.58 -5.09
CA VAL A 481 -11.51 5.73 -5.20
C VAL A 481 -12.78 5.39 -5.96
N ILE A 482 -12.69 4.65 -7.08
CA ILE A 482 -13.87 4.18 -7.82
C ILE A 482 -14.77 3.34 -6.91
N ARG A 483 -14.18 2.40 -6.15
CA ARG A 483 -14.94 1.54 -5.23
C ARG A 483 -15.65 2.36 -4.14
N LEU A 484 -14.99 3.34 -3.54
CA LEU A 484 -15.60 4.22 -2.55
C LEU A 484 -16.73 5.06 -3.15
N CYS A 485 -16.43 5.82 -4.20
CA CYS A 485 -17.32 6.84 -4.73
C CYS A 485 -18.53 6.23 -5.42
N THR A 486 -18.33 5.14 -6.16
CA THR A 486 -19.38 4.53 -7.01
C THR A 486 -19.96 3.29 -6.36
N GLY A 487 -19.14 2.43 -5.74
CA GLY A 487 -19.56 1.11 -5.26
C GLY A 487 -19.42 0.00 -6.30
N TRP A 488 -18.85 0.28 -7.48
CA TRP A 488 -18.67 -0.71 -8.54
C TRP A 488 -17.55 -1.69 -8.21
N MET A 489 -17.65 -2.88 -8.82
CA MET A 489 -16.64 -3.92 -8.69
C MET A 489 -15.37 -3.52 -9.44
N VAL A 490 -14.21 -3.85 -8.87
CA VAL A 490 -12.90 -3.54 -9.45
C VAL A 490 -12.10 -4.81 -9.68
N THR A 491 -11.13 -4.75 -10.60
CA THR A 491 -10.23 -5.89 -10.85
C THR A 491 -9.14 -6.01 -9.82
N ASN A 492 -8.75 -4.95 -9.12
CA ASN A 492 -7.57 -4.95 -8.27
C ASN A 492 -7.67 -3.87 -7.18
N LEU A 493 -6.86 -4.01 -6.14
CA LEU A 493 -6.89 -3.17 -4.94
C LEU A 493 -5.47 -2.83 -4.49
N PRO A 494 -5.27 -1.73 -3.75
CA PRO A 494 -3.95 -1.33 -3.24
C PRO A 494 -3.49 -2.18 -2.03
N LEU A 495 -3.79 -3.49 -2.02
CA LEU A 495 -3.34 -4.41 -0.96
C LEU A 495 -2.12 -5.20 -1.42
N TYR A 496 -0.97 -4.93 -0.80
CA TYR A 496 0.32 -5.52 -1.16
C TYR A 496 0.78 -6.65 -0.22
N ASN A 497 -0.06 -7.14 0.69
CA ASN A 497 0.33 -8.23 1.61
C ASN A 497 -0.05 -9.63 1.07
N ASP A 498 -0.80 -9.71 -0.03
CA ASP A 498 -1.27 -10.95 -0.64
C ASP A 498 -0.63 -11.13 -2.02
N ASP A 499 0.11 -12.24 -2.21
CA ASP A 499 0.84 -12.56 -3.44
C ASP A 499 -0.05 -12.59 -4.68
N ASP A 500 -1.28 -13.10 -4.56
CA ASP A 500 -2.23 -13.18 -5.66
C ASP A 500 -2.72 -11.79 -6.06
N LEU A 501 -2.93 -10.90 -5.08
CA LEU A 501 -3.28 -9.49 -5.35
C LEU A 501 -2.10 -8.70 -5.92
N GLN A 502 -0.87 -8.94 -5.44
CA GLN A 502 0.32 -8.35 -6.03
C GLN A 502 0.47 -8.73 -7.50
N LYS A 503 0.35 -10.03 -7.81
CA LYS A 503 0.42 -10.53 -9.18
C LYS A 503 -0.70 -9.97 -10.06
N ARG A 504 -1.90 -9.82 -9.50
CA ARG A 504 -3.03 -9.17 -10.17
C ARG A 504 -2.75 -7.70 -10.45
N ASN A 505 -2.17 -6.97 -9.49
CA ASN A 505 -1.72 -5.58 -9.69
C ASN A 505 -0.68 -5.49 -10.80
N GLU A 506 0.35 -6.34 -10.78
CA GLU A 506 1.38 -6.39 -11.84
C GLU A 506 0.78 -6.68 -13.21
N ASN A 507 -0.15 -7.64 -13.31
CA ASN A 507 -0.84 -7.95 -14.57
C ASN A 507 -1.65 -6.76 -15.09
N ILE A 508 -2.39 -6.06 -14.23
CA ILE A 508 -3.15 -4.87 -14.64
C ILE A 508 -2.21 -3.71 -15.00
N PHE A 509 -1.09 -3.52 -14.31
CA PHE A 509 -0.09 -2.51 -14.66
C PHE A 509 0.53 -2.70 -16.05
N GLN A 510 0.44 -3.90 -16.65
CA GLN A 510 0.92 -4.14 -18.02
C GLN A 510 0.28 -3.21 -19.06
N ILE A 511 -0.84 -2.53 -18.77
CA ILE A 511 -1.39 -1.48 -19.65
C ILE A 511 -0.41 -0.32 -19.90
N TYR A 512 0.58 -0.12 -19.02
CA TYR A 512 1.63 0.89 -19.18
C TYR A 512 2.91 0.34 -19.84
N SER A 513 2.93 -0.95 -20.19
CA SER A 513 4.08 -1.63 -20.80
C SER A 513 4.06 -1.54 -22.35
N LYS A 514 5.11 -2.03 -22.99
CA LYS A 514 5.24 -2.14 -24.45
C LYS A 514 4.73 -3.50 -24.98
N ARG A 515 3.46 -3.83 -24.73
CA ARG A 515 2.83 -5.09 -25.16
C ARG A 515 1.74 -4.87 -26.21
N SER A 516 1.38 -5.94 -26.92
CA SER A 516 0.36 -5.89 -27.97
C SER A 516 -1.04 -5.63 -27.40
N ALA A 517 -1.92 -5.04 -28.21
CA ALA A 517 -3.33 -4.85 -27.83
C ALA A 517 -4.03 -6.17 -27.48
N GLU A 518 -3.70 -7.26 -28.18
CA GLU A 518 -4.25 -8.59 -27.94
C GLU A 518 -3.86 -9.14 -26.57
N ASP A 519 -2.59 -9.00 -26.17
CA ASP A 519 -2.11 -9.48 -24.88
C ASP A 519 -2.79 -8.75 -23.73
N ILE A 520 -2.92 -7.42 -23.84
CA ILE A 520 -3.61 -6.59 -22.85
C ILE A 520 -5.09 -6.96 -22.78
N TYR A 521 -5.73 -7.15 -23.93
CA TYR A 521 -7.13 -7.60 -24.00
C TYR A 521 -7.31 -8.96 -23.30
N LYS A 522 -6.41 -9.93 -23.51
CA LYS A 522 -6.43 -11.24 -22.82
C LYS A 522 -6.29 -11.09 -21.31
N ILE A 523 -5.39 -10.23 -20.83
CA ILE A 523 -5.22 -9.97 -19.40
C ILE A 523 -6.51 -9.40 -18.80
N LEU A 524 -7.08 -8.36 -19.40
CA LEU A 524 -8.27 -7.69 -18.89
C LEU A 524 -9.50 -8.61 -18.90
N THR A 525 -9.69 -9.36 -19.99
CA THR A 525 -10.79 -10.32 -20.10
C THR A 525 -10.66 -11.51 -19.15
N SER A 526 -9.43 -11.91 -18.80
CA SER A 526 -9.19 -12.96 -17.78
C SER A 526 -9.71 -12.56 -16.39
N TYR A 527 -9.75 -11.27 -16.10
CA TYR A 527 -10.32 -10.71 -14.87
C TYR A 527 -11.76 -10.19 -15.04
N LYS A 528 -12.40 -10.47 -16.17
CA LYS A 528 -13.75 -9.99 -16.53
C LYS A 528 -13.90 -8.47 -16.44
N ALA A 529 -12.85 -7.70 -16.75
CA ALA A 529 -12.96 -6.25 -16.84
C ALA A 529 -13.88 -5.86 -18.00
N THR A 530 -14.82 -4.95 -17.75
CA THR A 530 -15.69 -4.36 -18.78
C THR A 530 -15.24 -2.96 -19.17
N TYR A 531 -14.53 -2.25 -18.28
CA TYR A 531 -13.94 -0.96 -18.59
C TYR A 531 -12.50 -0.91 -18.09
N LEU A 532 -11.64 -0.35 -18.93
CA LEU A 532 -10.26 -0.02 -18.62
C LEU A 532 -10.14 1.49 -18.43
N VAL A 533 -9.56 1.91 -17.32
CA VAL A 533 -9.23 3.31 -17.02
C VAL A 533 -7.72 3.49 -17.09
N ILE A 534 -7.28 4.43 -17.94
CA ILE A 534 -5.88 4.78 -18.14
C ILE A 534 -5.63 6.18 -17.63
N GLU A 535 -4.69 6.31 -16.70
CA GLU A 535 -4.22 7.58 -16.16
C GLU A 535 -3.10 8.19 -17.02
N ASP A 536 -3.26 9.47 -17.37
CA ASP A 536 -2.26 10.22 -18.12
C ASP A 536 -0.99 10.47 -17.29
N SER A 537 -1.14 10.73 -16.00
CA SER A 537 -0.05 10.97 -15.04
C SER A 537 0.97 9.82 -15.01
N ILE A 538 0.50 8.57 -15.02
CA ILE A 538 1.35 7.37 -15.05
C ILE A 538 1.90 7.12 -16.45
N CYS A 539 1.06 7.28 -17.49
CA CYS A 539 1.45 7.00 -18.86
C CYS A 539 2.57 7.93 -19.37
N ASN A 540 2.45 9.22 -19.05
CA ASN A 540 3.35 10.28 -19.51
C ASN A 540 4.39 10.69 -18.45
N GLU A 541 4.54 9.96 -17.35
CA GLU A 541 5.41 10.31 -16.23
C GLU A 541 6.85 10.64 -16.69
N VAL A 542 7.26 11.90 -16.56
CA VAL A 542 8.63 12.38 -16.87
C VAL A 542 9.39 12.64 -15.57
N GLY A 543 9.37 11.67 -14.66
CA GLY A 543 10.01 11.79 -13.35
C GLY A 543 11.55 11.75 -13.41
N PRO A 544 12.25 12.38 -12.44
CA PRO A 544 13.72 12.46 -12.39
C PRO A 544 14.41 11.14 -12.01
N VAL A 545 13.69 10.17 -11.43
CA VAL A 545 14.26 8.90 -10.95
C VAL A 545 14.18 7.83 -12.04
N ARG A 546 15.20 7.80 -12.91
CA ARG A 546 15.37 6.73 -13.92
C ARG A 546 15.38 5.37 -13.20
N GLY A 547 14.49 4.45 -13.58
CA GLY A 547 14.40 3.12 -12.97
C GLY A 547 13.35 2.94 -11.87
N CYS A 548 12.63 3.99 -11.45
CA CYS A 548 11.52 3.88 -10.48
C CYS A 548 10.13 4.18 -11.03
N ARG A 549 10.04 4.59 -12.30
CA ARG A 549 8.76 4.83 -12.97
C ARG A 549 8.10 3.48 -13.26
N VAL A 550 6.76 3.40 -13.14
CA VAL A 550 5.98 2.17 -13.44
C VAL A 550 6.43 1.57 -14.77
N LYS A 551 6.53 2.43 -15.80
CA LYS A 551 6.91 2.05 -17.15
C LYS A 551 8.32 1.47 -17.28
N ASP A 552 9.29 2.00 -16.54
CA ASP A 552 10.68 1.54 -16.58
C ASP A 552 10.77 0.16 -15.93
N LEU A 553 10.10 -0.01 -14.79
CA LEU A 553 10.05 -1.25 -14.03
C LEU A 553 9.37 -2.37 -14.83
N LEU A 554 8.27 -2.06 -15.54
CA LEU A 554 7.63 -2.99 -16.45
C LEU A 554 8.50 -3.34 -17.65
N ASP A 555 9.23 -2.36 -18.20
CA ASP A 555 10.14 -2.59 -19.32
C ASP A 555 11.33 -3.48 -18.89
N ILE A 556 11.83 -3.36 -17.66
CA ILE A 556 12.85 -4.26 -17.07
C ILE A 556 12.25 -5.66 -16.83
N ALA A 557 11.09 -5.75 -16.19
CA ALA A 557 10.47 -7.02 -15.82
C ALA A 557 10.07 -7.86 -17.04
N ASN A 558 9.65 -7.20 -18.13
CA ASN A 558 9.33 -7.86 -19.39
C ASN A 558 10.56 -8.08 -20.30
N GLY A 559 11.75 -7.63 -19.89
CA GLY A 559 12.98 -7.75 -20.70
C GLY A 559 13.00 -6.87 -21.96
N HIS A 560 12.20 -5.80 -21.99
CA HIS A 560 12.17 -4.83 -23.10
C HIS A 560 13.35 -3.86 -23.09
N VAL A 561 14.04 -3.70 -21.95
CA VAL A 561 15.24 -2.87 -21.77
C VAL A 561 16.23 -3.61 -20.87
N TYR A 562 17.49 -3.70 -21.30
CA TYR A 562 18.61 -4.10 -20.45
C TYR A 562 19.42 -2.84 -20.10
N TYR A 563 19.70 -2.66 -18.81
CA TYR A 563 20.67 -1.66 -18.37
C TYR A 563 22.02 -2.34 -18.26
N ASP A 564 22.89 -2.12 -19.24
CA ASP A 564 24.33 -2.30 -19.08
C ASP A 564 24.98 -0.92 -18.97
N GLU A 565 26.05 -0.80 -18.19
CA GLU A 565 26.62 0.47 -17.70
C GLU A 565 26.98 1.51 -18.78
N ASN A 566 26.97 1.17 -20.07
CA ASN A 566 27.27 2.09 -21.16
C ASN A 566 26.32 2.09 -22.37
N ASP A 567 25.26 1.25 -22.41
CA ASP A 567 24.25 1.36 -23.48
C ASP A 567 22.94 0.65 -23.11
N SER A 568 21.82 1.38 -23.19
CA SER A 568 20.49 0.79 -23.06
C SER A 568 20.03 0.23 -24.41
N SER A 569 20.27 -1.05 -24.66
CA SER A 569 19.76 -1.75 -25.83
C SER A 569 18.51 -2.55 -25.47
N GLY A 570 17.37 -2.14 -26.04
CA GLY A 570 16.08 -2.75 -25.79
C GLY A 570 15.19 -2.61 -27.01
N TYR A 571 14.91 -3.73 -27.68
CA TYR A 571 14.03 -3.77 -28.83
C TYR A 571 12.66 -4.33 -28.41
N SER A 572 11.64 -3.48 -28.48
CA SER A 572 10.24 -3.93 -28.40
C SER A 572 9.60 -3.78 -29.78
N LYS A 573 8.89 -4.81 -30.21
CA LYS A 573 8.09 -4.80 -31.44
C LYS A 573 6.92 -3.81 -31.36
N TYR A 574 6.41 -3.56 -30.15
CA TYR A 574 5.24 -2.72 -29.92
C TYR A 574 5.62 -1.41 -29.24
N GLY A 575 4.88 -0.34 -29.57
CA GLY A 575 4.86 0.89 -28.80
C GLY A 575 4.21 0.71 -27.42
N ARG A 576 4.20 1.77 -26.62
CA ARG A 576 3.64 1.72 -25.27
C ARG A 576 2.11 1.75 -25.34
N PHE A 577 1.45 0.72 -24.81
CA PHE A 577 0.00 0.54 -24.99
C PHE A 577 -0.81 1.79 -24.59
N CYS A 578 -0.54 2.37 -23.42
CA CYS A 578 -1.26 3.55 -22.92
C CYS A 578 -1.15 4.80 -23.82
N GLN A 579 -0.13 4.88 -24.68
CA GLN A 579 0.05 5.95 -25.67
C GLN A 579 -0.62 5.58 -26.99
N GLU A 580 -0.40 4.35 -27.45
CA GLU A 580 -0.92 3.87 -28.74
C GLU A 580 -2.45 3.80 -28.78
N ILE A 581 -3.10 3.41 -27.68
CA ILE A 581 -4.56 3.36 -27.59
C ILE A 581 -5.23 4.74 -27.77
N LYS A 582 -4.51 5.84 -27.46
CA LYS A 582 -5.02 7.21 -27.66
C LYS A 582 -5.12 7.58 -29.14
N MET A 583 -4.30 6.97 -29.99
CA MET A 583 -4.19 7.26 -31.42
C MET A 583 -5.30 6.61 -32.27
N ASN A 584 -6.10 5.72 -31.68
CA ASN A 584 -7.32 5.15 -32.28
C ASN A 584 -7.12 4.53 -33.68
N TYR A 585 -6.10 3.69 -33.85
CA TYR A 585 -5.79 2.99 -35.10
C TYR A 585 -5.71 1.47 -34.92
N SER A 586 -5.66 0.71 -36.02
CA SER A 586 -5.55 -0.77 -36.01
C SER A 586 -4.17 -1.22 -35.50
N PRO A 587 -4.06 -2.21 -34.59
CA PRO A 587 -5.11 -3.16 -34.18
C PRO A 587 -5.89 -2.76 -32.93
N TYR A 588 -5.62 -1.61 -32.30
CA TYR A 588 -6.23 -1.23 -31.01
C TYR A 588 -7.74 -1.07 -31.09
N VAL A 589 -8.25 -0.47 -32.16
CA VAL A 589 -9.71 -0.31 -32.40
C VAL A 589 -10.45 -1.63 -32.58
N ASN A 590 -9.74 -2.72 -32.89
CA ASN A 590 -10.36 -4.04 -33.01
C ASN A 590 -10.62 -4.68 -31.63
N TYR A 591 -9.94 -4.21 -30.59
CA TYR A 591 -10.02 -4.75 -29.23
C TYR A 591 -10.66 -3.77 -28.25
N PHE A 592 -10.55 -2.46 -28.49
CA PHE A 592 -10.93 -1.42 -27.54
C PHE A 592 -11.71 -0.30 -28.22
N THR A 593 -12.81 0.13 -27.60
CA THR A 593 -13.56 1.32 -27.99
C THR A 593 -13.42 2.39 -26.91
N ARG A 594 -13.01 3.60 -27.28
CA ARG A 594 -12.96 4.73 -26.34
C ARG A 594 -14.38 5.21 -26.01
N VAL A 595 -14.73 5.23 -24.72
CA VAL A 595 -16.08 5.61 -24.25
C VAL A 595 -16.11 6.92 -23.47
N TYR A 596 -15.00 7.29 -22.84
CA TYR A 596 -14.85 8.56 -22.13
C TYR A 596 -13.40 9.02 -22.17
N TRP A 597 -13.18 10.33 -22.17
CA TRP A 597 -11.87 10.92 -22.02
C TRP A 597 -11.98 12.32 -21.41
N ASN A 598 -11.00 12.67 -20.59
CA ASN A 598 -10.73 14.02 -20.13
C ASN A 598 -9.20 14.25 -20.14
N ARG A 599 -8.71 15.32 -19.50
CA ARG A 599 -7.28 15.64 -19.51
C ARG A 599 -6.44 14.60 -18.77
N SER A 600 -6.99 14.00 -17.71
CA SER A 600 -6.24 13.10 -16.81
C SER A 600 -6.54 11.62 -17.03
N TYR A 601 -7.69 11.28 -17.60
CA TYR A 601 -8.22 9.91 -17.68
C TYR A 601 -8.77 9.59 -19.07
N LEU A 602 -8.53 8.36 -19.50
CA LEU A 602 -9.11 7.74 -20.68
C LEU A 602 -9.83 6.45 -20.27
N ILE A 603 -11.09 6.27 -20.68
CA ILE A 603 -11.81 5.01 -20.49
C ILE A 603 -12.01 4.31 -21.82
N ALA A 604 -11.61 3.05 -21.86
CA ALA A 604 -11.80 2.15 -22.98
C ALA A 604 -12.66 0.95 -22.58
N ASP A 605 -13.58 0.57 -23.45
CA ASP A 605 -14.39 -0.64 -23.38
C ASP A 605 -13.72 -1.75 -24.22
N PRO A 606 -13.26 -2.85 -23.60
CA PRO A 606 -12.76 -4.01 -24.33
C PRO A 606 -13.92 -4.69 -25.08
N ILE A 607 -13.88 -4.66 -26.41
CA ILE A 607 -14.96 -5.15 -27.28
C ILE A 607 -15.20 -6.64 -27.01
N ALA A 608 -16.36 -6.98 -26.46
CA ALA A 608 -16.75 -8.36 -26.15
C ALA A 608 -17.02 -9.20 -27.43
N GLU A 609 -17.21 -8.56 -28.58
CA GLU A 609 -17.69 -9.15 -29.83
C GLU A 609 -16.72 -10.19 -30.43
N GLN A 610 -15.44 -10.14 -30.10
CA GLN A 610 -14.48 -11.18 -30.50
C GLN A 610 -14.70 -12.54 -29.83
N ARG A 611 -15.44 -12.63 -28.70
CA ARG A 611 -15.89 -13.94 -28.19
C ARG A 611 -16.87 -14.60 -29.15
N HIS A 612 -17.80 -13.82 -29.72
CA HIS A 612 -18.78 -14.34 -30.66
C HIS A 612 -18.14 -14.66 -32.02
N ILE A 613 -17.22 -13.86 -32.54
CA ILE A 613 -16.57 -14.15 -33.82
C ILE A 613 -15.66 -15.38 -33.72
N THR A 614 -14.95 -15.58 -32.61
CA THR A 614 -14.08 -16.76 -32.44
C THR A 614 -14.91 -18.03 -32.24
N ASP A 615 -16.01 -17.98 -31.49
CA ASP A 615 -16.94 -19.11 -31.37
C ASP A 615 -17.72 -19.35 -32.66
N TYR A 616 -18.06 -18.31 -33.43
CA TYR A 616 -18.68 -18.42 -34.75
C TYR A 616 -17.71 -19.02 -35.76
N MET A 617 -16.44 -18.59 -35.79
CA MET A 617 -15.38 -19.18 -36.63
C MET A 617 -15.08 -20.62 -36.24
N LYS A 618 -15.08 -20.96 -34.93
CA LYS A 618 -14.99 -22.37 -34.47
C LYS A 618 -16.20 -23.19 -34.87
N THR A 619 -17.40 -22.60 -34.84
CA THR A 619 -18.65 -23.25 -35.27
C THR A 619 -18.64 -23.47 -36.79
N VAL A 620 -18.19 -22.48 -37.57
CA VAL A 620 -18.00 -22.57 -39.03
C VAL A 620 -16.91 -23.59 -39.39
N GLN A 621 -15.79 -23.64 -38.65
CA GLN A 621 -14.78 -24.70 -38.82
C GLN A 621 -15.32 -26.09 -38.48
N CYS A 622 -16.18 -26.22 -37.46
CA CYS A 622 -16.86 -27.47 -37.12
C CYS A 622 -17.83 -27.90 -38.24
N ILE A 623 -18.62 -26.96 -38.77
CA ILE A 623 -19.57 -27.19 -39.88
C ILE A 623 -18.83 -27.57 -41.17
N LEU A 624 -17.73 -26.88 -41.51
CA LEU A 624 -16.88 -27.22 -42.66
C LEU A 624 -16.27 -28.62 -42.49
N HIS A 625 -15.79 -28.96 -41.29
CA HIS A 625 -15.21 -30.27 -41.02
C HIS A 625 -16.26 -31.39 -41.15
N ASP A 626 -17.50 -31.19 -40.68
CA ASP A 626 -18.59 -32.16 -40.87
C ASP A 626 -19.11 -32.20 -42.32
N TYR A 627 -19.10 -31.08 -43.05
CA TYR A 627 -19.43 -31.02 -44.48
C TYR A 627 -18.43 -31.82 -45.32
N TYR A 628 -17.12 -31.63 -45.11
CA TYR A 628 -16.08 -32.42 -45.78
C TYR A 628 -16.14 -33.91 -45.40
N ARG A 629 -16.63 -34.25 -44.20
CA ARG A 629 -16.84 -35.64 -43.76
C ARG A 629 -18.05 -36.30 -44.44
N LEU A 630 -19.02 -35.51 -44.90
CA LEU A 630 -20.23 -35.98 -45.57
C LEU A 630 -20.09 -36.05 -47.10
N THR A 631 -19.15 -35.28 -47.68
CA THR A 631 -18.91 -35.25 -49.14
C THR A 631 -17.81 -36.19 -49.62
N ASP A 632 -17.09 -36.88 -48.72
CA ASP A 632 -16.01 -37.79 -49.09
C ASP A 632 -16.47 -39.26 -49.02
N THR A 633 -16.84 -39.82 -50.18
CA THR A 633 -17.21 -41.23 -50.37
C THR A 633 -16.00 -42.16 -50.55
N THR A 634 -14.78 -41.72 -50.25
CA THR A 634 -13.62 -42.62 -50.25
C THR A 634 -13.21 -43.05 -48.83
N ARG A 635 -13.50 -44.32 -48.52
CA ARG A 635 -13.21 -44.93 -47.22
C ARG A 635 -11.72 -45.32 -47.12
N GLU A 636 -11.18 -45.13 -45.92
CA GLU A 636 -10.00 -45.81 -45.33
C GLU A 636 -8.59 -45.22 -45.52
N ARG A 637 -8.30 -44.12 -44.81
CA ARG A 637 -7.13 -44.00 -43.91
C ARG A 637 -7.02 -42.58 -43.34
N TYR A 638 -7.76 -42.23 -42.29
CA TYR A 638 -7.40 -41.15 -41.33
C TYR A 638 -8.34 -41.18 -40.10
N SER A 639 -8.74 -42.37 -39.65
CA SER A 639 -9.48 -42.54 -38.40
C SER A 639 -8.52 -43.01 -37.32
N GLN A 640 -7.83 -42.08 -36.62
CA GLN A 640 -7.34 -42.42 -35.28
C GLN A 640 -7.13 -41.28 -34.27
N ASN A 641 -7.32 -39.98 -34.58
CA ASN A 641 -7.00 -38.93 -33.58
C ASN A 641 -8.12 -37.98 -33.11
N TYR A 642 -9.39 -38.20 -33.47
CA TYR A 642 -10.50 -37.42 -32.88
C TYR A 642 -11.73 -38.30 -32.63
N ARG A 643 -11.69 -39.13 -31.59
CA ARG A 643 -12.90 -39.66 -30.94
C ARG A 643 -13.24 -38.71 -29.79
N GLY A 644 -14.36 -37.99 -29.87
CA GLY A 644 -14.88 -37.31 -28.68
C GLY A 644 -15.80 -36.10 -28.83
N TYR A 645 -16.27 -35.69 -30.01
CA TYR A 645 -17.21 -34.56 -30.11
C TYR A 645 -18.42 -34.89 -30.99
N ASN A 646 -19.54 -35.23 -30.34
CA ASN A 646 -20.87 -35.25 -30.96
C ASN A 646 -21.44 -33.83 -30.92
N CYS A 647 -21.41 -33.11 -32.06
CA CYS A 647 -21.86 -31.73 -32.17
C CYS A 647 -23.35 -31.56 -32.51
N LEU A 648 -24.14 -32.64 -32.62
CA LEU A 648 -25.56 -32.55 -33.00
C LEU A 648 -26.54 -31.96 -31.95
N PRO A 649 -26.35 -32.00 -30.63
CA PRO A 649 -27.34 -31.44 -29.70
C PRO A 649 -27.18 -29.92 -29.43
N ARG A 650 -26.23 -29.23 -30.07
CA ARG A 650 -25.95 -27.79 -29.84
C ARG A 650 -26.60 -26.85 -30.85
N ILE A 651 -27.07 -27.39 -31.98
CA ILE A 651 -27.69 -26.64 -33.07
C ILE A 651 -29.12 -26.19 -32.70
N GLU A 652 -29.92 -27.06 -32.06
CA GLU A 652 -31.29 -26.71 -31.66
C GLU A 652 -31.38 -25.66 -30.55
N ARG A 653 -30.36 -25.58 -29.68
CA ARG A 653 -30.38 -24.65 -28.54
C ARG A 653 -29.97 -23.22 -28.89
N HIS A 654 -29.36 -22.99 -30.05
CA HIS A 654 -28.94 -21.66 -30.52
C HIS A 654 -29.88 -21.06 -31.58
N LEU A 655 -30.63 -21.88 -32.31
CA LEU A 655 -31.60 -21.42 -33.30
C LEU A 655 -32.89 -20.85 -32.68
N SER A 656 -33.24 -21.22 -31.45
CA SER A 656 -34.43 -20.66 -30.77
C SER A 656 -34.25 -19.22 -30.26
N SER A 657 -33.03 -18.66 -30.33
CA SER A 657 -32.70 -17.34 -29.78
C SER A 657 -32.56 -16.24 -30.84
N PHE A 658 -32.69 -16.57 -32.12
CA PHE A 658 -32.53 -15.65 -33.25
C PHE A 658 -33.78 -15.65 -34.14
N SER A 659 -34.87 -15.06 -33.64
CA SER A 659 -36.09 -14.80 -34.43
C SER A 659 -36.32 -13.31 -34.70
N ILE A 660 -35.28 -12.47 -34.62
CA ILE A 660 -35.36 -11.04 -34.95
C ILE A 660 -34.04 -10.62 -35.60
N LEU A 661 -33.95 -10.69 -36.93
CA LEU A 661 -33.27 -9.74 -37.83
C LEU A 661 -33.11 -10.36 -39.24
N THR A 662 -33.93 -9.88 -40.17
CA THR A 662 -33.72 -9.92 -41.64
C THR A 662 -32.65 -8.86 -42.04
N PRO A 663 -32.07 -8.94 -43.26
CA PRO A 663 -30.67 -9.27 -43.49
C PRO A 663 -29.72 -8.06 -43.46
N VAL A 664 -28.62 -8.18 -42.71
CA VAL A 664 -27.43 -7.33 -42.88
C VAL A 664 -26.37 -8.14 -43.62
N LEU A 665 -26.16 -7.76 -44.89
CA LEU A 665 -25.13 -8.25 -45.78
C LEU A 665 -23.73 -8.07 -45.16
N PHE A 666 -22.95 -9.16 -45.11
CA PHE A 666 -21.53 -9.13 -44.74
C PHE A 666 -20.63 -9.00 -45.97
N GLN A 667 -19.69 -8.05 -45.88
CA GLN A 667 -18.67 -7.72 -46.88
C GLN A 667 -17.35 -8.38 -46.46
N PHE A 668 -16.88 -9.41 -47.18
CA PHE A 668 -15.50 -9.90 -47.08
C PHE A 668 -15.00 -10.43 -48.44
N HIS A 669 -13.77 -10.03 -48.81
CA HIS A 669 -13.02 -10.24 -50.07
C HIS A 669 -13.47 -9.44 -51.32
N SER A 670 -12.56 -8.61 -51.85
CA SER A 670 -12.88 -7.48 -52.73
C SER A 670 -13.16 -7.75 -54.21
N ASN A 671 -13.17 -8.99 -54.72
CA ASN A 671 -13.17 -9.21 -56.18
C ASN A 671 -14.27 -10.13 -56.76
N TYR A 672 -15.16 -10.70 -55.93
CA TYR A 672 -16.21 -11.60 -56.39
C TYR A 672 -17.59 -11.18 -55.86
N LEU A 673 -18.60 -11.23 -56.74
CA LEU A 673 -20.00 -11.02 -56.38
C LEU A 673 -20.73 -12.36 -56.49
N PHE A 674 -21.37 -12.76 -55.39
CA PHE A 674 -22.24 -13.94 -55.35
C PHE A 674 -23.69 -13.49 -55.33
N SER A 675 -24.50 -13.96 -56.27
CA SER A 675 -25.95 -13.76 -56.29
C SER A 675 -26.68 -15.10 -56.17
N TYR A 676 -27.81 -15.10 -55.47
CA TYR A 676 -28.66 -16.28 -55.29
C TYR A 676 -29.81 -16.22 -56.29
N ASP A 677 -29.87 -17.16 -57.23
CA ASP A 677 -30.98 -17.28 -58.19
C ASP A 677 -32.10 -18.10 -57.55
N LEU A 678 -33.18 -17.40 -57.17
CA LEU A 678 -34.34 -17.95 -56.48
C LEU A 678 -35.17 -18.91 -57.36
N GLU A 679 -35.09 -18.83 -58.68
CA GLU A 679 -35.86 -19.73 -59.56
C GLU A 679 -35.19 -21.09 -59.75
N ASN A 680 -33.86 -21.16 -59.64
CA ASN A 680 -33.09 -22.38 -59.90
C ASN A 680 -32.34 -22.94 -58.69
N ASN A 681 -32.49 -22.30 -57.52
CA ASN A 681 -31.89 -22.70 -56.25
C ASN A 681 -30.36 -22.92 -56.34
N LYS A 682 -29.67 -22.01 -57.04
CA LYS A 682 -28.22 -22.05 -57.26
C LYS A 682 -27.55 -20.72 -56.92
N ILE A 683 -26.32 -20.80 -56.45
CA ILE A 683 -25.44 -19.64 -56.24
C ILE A 683 -24.65 -19.41 -57.53
N VAL A 684 -24.73 -18.20 -58.07
CA VAL A 684 -24.00 -17.78 -59.28
C VAL A 684 -22.84 -16.86 -58.88
N GLU A 685 -21.63 -17.18 -59.35
CA GLU A 685 -20.41 -16.43 -59.10
C GLU A 685 -20.06 -15.53 -60.30
N SER A 686 -19.78 -14.24 -60.06
CA SER A 686 -19.38 -13.30 -61.11
C SER A 686 -18.18 -12.42 -60.69
N CYS A 687 -17.21 -12.20 -61.61
CA CYS A 687 -16.04 -11.35 -61.37
C CYS A 687 -16.41 -9.85 -61.57
N LYS A 688 -15.93 -8.98 -60.66
CA LYS A 688 -16.15 -7.52 -60.75
C LYS A 688 -15.07 -6.87 -61.64
N HIS A 689 -15.45 -6.25 -62.76
CA HIS A 689 -14.52 -5.52 -63.63
C HIS A 689 -14.52 -4.01 -63.35
N ASP A 690 -13.46 -3.49 -62.71
CA ASP A 690 -13.20 -2.05 -62.61
C ASP A 690 -12.34 -1.58 -63.80
N LYS A 691 -12.88 -0.68 -64.63
CA LYS A 691 -12.26 -0.13 -65.85
C LYS A 691 -11.02 0.77 -65.62
N LYS A 692 -10.44 0.81 -64.40
CA LYS A 692 -9.37 1.76 -64.02
C LYS A 692 -7.95 1.18 -63.96
N TYR A 693 -7.77 -0.13 -64.18
CA TYR A 693 -6.47 -0.82 -64.09
C TYR A 693 -6.08 -1.61 -65.34
N SER A 694 -6.51 -1.19 -66.54
CA SER A 694 -6.28 -1.93 -67.79
C SER A 694 -4.95 -1.65 -68.50
N LEU A 695 -3.95 -1.03 -67.86
CA LEU A 695 -2.69 -0.63 -68.52
C LEU A 695 -1.40 -1.07 -67.81
N SER A 696 -1.47 -2.06 -66.90
CA SER A 696 -0.26 -2.66 -66.32
C SER A 696 -0.13 -4.16 -66.64
N PRO A 697 1.08 -4.72 -66.74
CA PRO A 697 1.31 -6.16 -66.99
C PRO A 697 0.68 -7.08 -65.93
N TYR A 698 0.36 -6.54 -64.75
CA TYR A 698 -0.32 -7.25 -63.66
C TYR A 698 -1.83 -7.42 -63.88
N GLY A 699 -2.48 -6.52 -64.63
CA GLY A 699 -3.92 -6.59 -64.92
C GLY A 699 -4.30 -7.71 -65.90
N GLU A 700 -3.41 -8.03 -66.84
CA GLU A 700 -3.62 -9.09 -67.83
C GLU A 700 -3.48 -10.50 -67.20
N ILE A 701 -2.64 -10.62 -66.16
CA ILE A 701 -2.43 -11.85 -65.39
C ILE A 701 -3.64 -12.11 -64.46
N GLN A 702 -4.20 -11.07 -63.83
CA GLN A 702 -5.41 -11.20 -62.99
C GLN A 702 -6.67 -11.55 -63.80
N SER A 703 -6.82 -11.01 -65.02
CA SER A 703 -7.92 -11.36 -65.94
C SER A 703 -7.87 -12.83 -66.39
N LYS A 704 -6.68 -13.34 -66.72
CA LYS A 704 -6.48 -14.76 -67.09
C LYS A 704 -6.68 -15.72 -65.92
N LEU A 705 -6.35 -15.30 -64.69
CA LEU A 705 -6.60 -16.09 -63.47
C LEU A 705 -8.09 -16.16 -63.07
N CYS A 706 -8.86 -15.07 -63.20
CA CYS A 706 -10.33 -15.07 -62.94
C CYS A 706 -11.05 -16.00 -63.94
N ASN A 707 -10.73 -15.91 -65.24
CA ASN A 707 -11.38 -16.72 -66.27
C ASN A 707 -11.01 -18.21 -66.20
N ASN A 708 -9.77 -18.56 -65.80
CA ASN A 708 -9.40 -19.95 -65.57
C ASN A 708 -10.12 -20.54 -64.36
N HIS A 709 -10.33 -19.78 -63.27
CA HIS A 709 -11.06 -20.27 -62.10
C HIS A 709 -12.56 -20.51 -62.40
N VAL A 710 -13.20 -19.61 -63.15
CA VAL A 710 -14.61 -19.76 -63.57
C VAL A 710 -14.80 -20.93 -64.56
N GLN A 711 -13.87 -21.16 -65.50
CA GLN A 711 -13.92 -22.33 -66.38
C GLN A 711 -13.65 -23.66 -65.66
N THR A 712 -12.84 -23.65 -64.59
CA THR A 712 -12.59 -24.85 -63.78
C THR A 712 -13.79 -25.20 -62.91
N ALA A 713 -14.53 -24.20 -62.42
CA ALA A 713 -15.79 -24.39 -61.70
C ALA A 713 -16.92 -24.91 -62.61
N HIS A 714 -17.00 -24.46 -63.87
CA HIS A 714 -17.99 -24.98 -64.83
C HIS A 714 -17.69 -26.39 -65.34
N LYS A 715 -16.44 -26.87 -65.29
CA LYS A 715 -16.04 -28.22 -65.72
C LYS A 715 -16.30 -29.33 -64.69
N LEU A 716 -16.72 -29.00 -63.47
CA LEU A 716 -17.03 -29.98 -62.41
C LEU A 716 -18.52 -30.37 -62.33
N ASN A 717 -19.35 -29.91 -63.26
CA ASN A 717 -20.65 -30.53 -63.52
C ASN A 717 -20.47 -31.49 -64.69
N LEU A 718 -20.41 -32.80 -64.45
CA LEU A 718 -20.88 -33.84 -65.38
C LEU A 718 -20.90 -35.20 -64.67
N THR A 719 -22.15 -35.66 -64.44
CA THR A 719 -22.65 -37.04 -64.50
C THR A 719 -22.22 -38.06 -63.44
N GLY A 720 -23.22 -38.79 -62.93
CA GLY A 720 -23.11 -39.75 -61.85
C GLY A 720 -22.54 -41.12 -62.23
N ASP A 721 -22.66 -42.02 -61.25
CA ASP A 721 -22.25 -43.43 -61.20
C ASP A 721 -20.75 -43.71 -61.05
N HIS A 722 -20.22 -43.56 -59.83
CA HIS A 722 -19.86 -44.69 -58.95
C HIS A 722 -19.32 -44.23 -57.59
#